data_AF-A0A8B3JRT8-F1
#
_entry.id   AF-A0A8B3JRT8-F1
#
_cell.length_a   1.000
_cell.length_b   1.000
_cell.length_c   1.000
_cell.angle_alpha   90.00
_cell.angle_beta   90.00
_cell.angle_gamma   90.00
#
_symmetry.space_group_name_H-M   'P 1'
#
loop_
_entity.id
_entity.type
_entity.pdbx_description
1 polymer ?
#
loop_
_entity_poly.entity_id
_entity_poly.type
_entity_poly.pdbx_seq_one_letter_code
_entity_poly.pdbx_strand_id
1 'polypeptide(L)'
;MLSPLLRRYTWNSTWLYNVRIFIALCGTVALPWWLNDVKLTIPLTLGVVAGALADLDDRLAGRLRNLVITLICFFIASASVELLFPWPWLFALGLTLSTSGFILLGGLGQRYATIAFGALLIAIYTMLGVSLYDQWYQQPVLLLLGAIWYNLLTLTGHLIFPVRPLQDNLARSFEQLAHYLELKSRLFDPDIEEESQAPLYDLALANGQLVATLNQTKASLLTRLRGDRGQRGTRRTLHYYFAAQDIHERASSSHVQYAALREKFRYSDVMFRFQRLLSMQSQACQQLSRSILLRTPYQHDPRFERVFSHLDAALDRVQASGTSPEHIKALGFLLNNLRAIDAQLATIESEQAMAQPGSEVDNQLADDSVHSVSDMWLRLSRNFTPESALFRHAVRMSLVLCVGYALIQITGLHHGYWILLTSLFVCQPNYNATRHRLALRIIGTLVGVAIGLPVLYFVPSIEGQLILIVITGVLFFAFRNVQYAHATMFITLLVLLCFNLLGEGFEVALPRVIDTLIGCAIAWAAVSFIWPDWRFRNLPRVVERALNANCRYLDAILEQYHQGRDNRLAYRIARRDAHNSDAELASVVSNMSTEPRATAEIRETAFRLLCLNHTFTSYISTLGAHREKLTNPGILNLLDDAVCYVDDALHHRPADEPRVQQALDELAQRIAHLDPGNDSKAPLVLQQIGLLIALLPEICRLQQQIATWRSDYPVPQVAH
;
A
#
# COMPACT_ATOMS: atom_id res chain seq x y z
N MET A 1 -6.78 -4.99 -37.36
CA MET A 1 -7.50 -4.84 -36.07
C MET A 1 -7.28 -6.11 -35.27
N LEU A 2 -6.61 -6.05 -34.10
CA LEU A 2 -6.45 -7.22 -33.23
C LEU A 2 -7.83 -7.66 -32.70
N SER A 3 -8.09 -8.96 -32.65
CA SER A 3 -9.36 -9.48 -32.12
C SER A 3 -9.59 -8.99 -30.67
N PRO A 4 -10.85 -8.85 -30.19
CA PRO A 4 -11.14 -8.38 -28.84
C PRO A 4 -10.42 -9.17 -27.74
N LEU A 5 -10.20 -10.47 -27.98
CA LEU A 5 -9.45 -11.37 -27.10
C LEU A 5 -7.95 -11.04 -27.08
N LEU A 6 -7.32 -10.84 -28.26
CA LEU A 6 -5.93 -10.39 -28.36
C LEU A 6 -5.74 -9.01 -27.76
N ARG A 7 -6.73 -8.11 -27.87
CA ARG A 7 -6.73 -6.79 -27.23
C ARG A 7 -6.72 -6.92 -25.71
N ARG A 8 -7.57 -7.79 -25.14
CA ARG A 8 -7.62 -8.06 -23.69
C ARG A 8 -6.31 -8.67 -23.17
N TYR A 9 -5.65 -9.51 -23.95
CA TYR A 9 -4.40 -10.19 -23.58
C TYR A 9 -3.17 -9.28 -23.68
N THR A 10 -3.02 -8.56 -24.80
CA THR A 10 -1.94 -7.57 -25.00
C THR A 10 -2.03 -6.40 -24.00
N TRP A 11 -3.22 -6.15 -23.44
CA TRP A 11 -3.46 -5.11 -22.44
C TRP A 11 -3.37 -5.55 -20.98
N ASN A 12 -3.17 -6.83 -20.68
CA ASN A 12 -2.85 -7.27 -19.33
C ASN A 12 -1.37 -6.98 -19.02
N SER A 13 -1.07 -6.08 -18.08
CA SER A 13 0.31 -5.73 -17.73
C SER A 13 1.09 -6.89 -17.12
N THR A 14 0.41 -7.78 -16.39
CA THR A 14 1.00 -9.03 -15.88
C THR A 14 1.45 -9.94 -17.03
N TRP A 15 0.69 -9.99 -18.13
CA TRP A 15 1.06 -10.81 -19.28
C TRP A 15 2.29 -10.25 -20.00
N LEU A 16 2.33 -8.95 -20.29
CA LEU A 16 3.51 -8.32 -20.88
C LEU A 16 4.76 -8.49 -19.99
N TYR A 17 4.58 -8.36 -18.69
CA TYR A 17 5.64 -8.61 -17.71
C TYR A 17 6.19 -10.05 -17.85
N ASN A 18 5.30 -11.05 -17.91
CA ASN A 18 5.70 -12.45 -18.06
C ASN A 18 6.34 -12.74 -19.42
N VAL A 19 5.86 -12.15 -20.51
CA VAL A 19 6.46 -12.26 -21.85
C VAL A 19 7.87 -11.68 -21.85
N ARG A 20 8.08 -10.53 -21.21
CA ARG A 20 9.41 -9.93 -21.08
C ARG A 20 10.35 -10.84 -20.30
N ILE A 21 9.89 -11.43 -19.20
CA ILE A 21 10.67 -12.41 -18.42
C ILE A 21 11.00 -13.65 -19.27
N PHE A 22 10.03 -14.15 -20.04
CA PHE A 22 10.24 -15.26 -20.97
C PHE A 22 11.35 -14.95 -21.98
N ILE A 23 11.28 -13.80 -22.66
CA ILE A 23 12.32 -13.37 -23.61
C ILE A 23 13.68 -13.21 -22.90
N ALA A 24 13.69 -12.65 -21.70
CA ALA A 24 14.91 -12.47 -20.91
C ALA A 24 15.58 -13.81 -20.62
N LEU A 25 14.83 -14.77 -20.08
CA LEU A 25 15.33 -16.11 -19.71
C LEU A 25 15.66 -16.97 -20.93
N CYS A 26 14.90 -16.88 -22.01
CA CYS A 26 15.29 -17.51 -23.28
C CYS A 26 16.65 -17.01 -23.74
N GLY A 27 16.93 -15.70 -23.63
CA GLY A 27 18.23 -15.14 -23.98
C GLY A 27 19.38 -15.67 -23.13
N THR A 28 19.17 -15.86 -21.81
CA THR A 28 20.21 -16.37 -20.91
C THR A 28 20.49 -17.86 -21.05
N VAL A 29 19.61 -18.59 -21.72
CA VAL A 29 19.71 -20.03 -21.96
C VAL A 29 20.19 -20.31 -23.39
N ALA A 30 19.63 -19.62 -24.38
CA ALA A 30 19.94 -19.84 -25.79
C ALA A 30 21.37 -19.41 -26.16
N LEU A 31 21.88 -18.31 -25.60
CA LEU A 31 23.23 -17.83 -25.89
C LEU A 31 24.31 -18.80 -25.37
N PRO A 32 24.31 -19.23 -24.09
CA PRO A 32 25.23 -20.26 -23.60
C PRO A 32 25.15 -21.59 -24.35
N TRP A 33 23.92 -22.02 -24.71
CA TRP A 33 23.72 -23.23 -25.50
C TRP A 33 24.34 -23.11 -26.90
N TRP A 34 24.16 -21.97 -27.57
CA TRP A 34 24.76 -21.70 -28.88
C TRP A 34 26.30 -21.62 -28.82
N LEU A 35 26.85 -21.11 -27.72
CA LEU A 35 28.29 -21.07 -27.46
C LEU A 35 28.86 -22.42 -26.98
N ASN A 36 28.01 -23.42 -26.76
CA ASN A 36 28.35 -24.73 -26.20
C ASN A 36 29.04 -24.65 -24.82
N ASP A 37 28.76 -23.60 -24.05
CA ASP A 37 29.24 -23.40 -22.68
C ASP A 37 28.08 -23.14 -21.73
N VAL A 38 27.47 -24.23 -21.29
CA VAL A 38 26.25 -24.22 -20.47
C VAL A 38 26.50 -23.62 -19.08
N LYS A 39 27.76 -23.57 -18.61
CA LYS A 39 28.13 -23.01 -17.30
C LYS A 39 27.74 -21.54 -17.17
N LEU A 40 27.77 -20.80 -18.28
CA LEU A 40 27.40 -19.38 -18.35
C LEU A 40 25.92 -19.13 -18.02
N THR A 41 25.06 -20.14 -18.20
CA THR A 41 23.62 -20.05 -17.97
C THR A 41 23.29 -19.63 -16.54
N ILE A 42 24.04 -20.12 -15.55
CA ILE A 42 23.78 -19.91 -14.12
C ILE A 42 23.92 -18.42 -13.75
N PRO A 43 25.10 -17.78 -13.89
CA PRO A 43 25.24 -16.37 -13.53
C PRO A 43 24.39 -15.45 -14.41
N LEU A 44 24.22 -15.74 -15.71
CA LEU A 44 23.35 -14.92 -16.57
C LEU A 44 21.89 -14.94 -16.09
N THR A 45 21.37 -16.13 -15.76
CA THR A 45 19.99 -16.30 -15.28
C THR A 45 19.80 -15.65 -13.91
N LEU A 46 20.73 -15.84 -12.98
CA LEU A 46 20.69 -15.20 -11.67
C LEU A 46 20.81 -13.67 -11.77
N GLY A 47 21.60 -13.16 -12.73
CA GLY A 47 21.70 -11.75 -13.07
C GLY A 47 20.37 -11.17 -13.56
N VAL A 48 19.66 -11.87 -14.46
CA VAL A 48 18.31 -11.50 -14.89
C VAL A 48 17.35 -11.48 -13.71
N VAL A 49 17.38 -12.50 -12.84
CA VAL A 49 16.51 -12.58 -11.66
C VAL A 49 16.75 -11.39 -10.73
N ALA A 50 18.01 -11.07 -10.43
CA ALA A 50 18.37 -9.94 -9.59
C ALA A 50 17.98 -8.59 -10.22
N GLY A 51 18.24 -8.43 -11.52
CA GLY A 51 17.83 -7.24 -12.28
C GLY A 51 16.32 -7.03 -12.29
N ALA A 52 15.54 -8.11 -12.41
CA ALA A 52 14.08 -8.07 -12.38
C ALA A 52 13.50 -7.84 -10.98
N LEU A 53 14.18 -8.27 -9.92
CA LEU A 53 13.79 -8.00 -8.54
C LEU A 53 14.16 -6.58 -8.09
N ALA A 54 15.23 -6.01 -8.63
CA ALA A 54 15.66 -4.63 -8.38
C ALA A 54 15.04 -3.60 -9.35
N ASP A 55 14.22 -4.06 -10.30
CA ASP A 55 13.57 -3.20 -11.30
C ASP A 55 12.57 -2.24 -10.64
N LEU A 56 12.64 -0.99 -11.04
CA LEU A 56 11.80 0.10 -10.55
C LEU A 56 11.09 0.76 -11.72
N ASP A 57 9.81 1.07 -11.51
CA ASP A 57 9.06 1.87 -12.47
C ASP A 57 9.32 3.36 -12.22
N ASP A 58 10.10 3.96 -13.13
CA ASP A 58 10.40 5.38 -13.18
C ASP A 58 10.34 5.89 -14.63
N ARG A 59 10.40 7.21 -14.85
CA ARG A 59 10.57 7.78 -16.20
C ARG A 59 11.81 7.21 -16.88
N LEU A 60 11.87 7.25 -18.20
CA LEU A 60 13.04 6.81 -18.98
C LEU A 60 14.37 7.38 -18.45
N ALA A 61 14.47 8.69 -18.25
CA ALA A 61 15.69 9.32 -17.74
C ALA A 61 16.01 8.90 -16.28
N GLY A 62 14.98 8.83 -15.41
CA GLY A 62 15.12 8.36 -14.04
C GLY A 62 15.54 6.89 -13.97
N ARG A 63 14.94 6.05 -14.82
CA ARG A 63 15.24 4.62 -14.96
C ARG A 63 16.65 4.38 -15.48
N LEU A 64 17.11 5.16 -16.45
CA LEU A 64 18.50 5.08 -16.94
C LEU A 64 19.49 5.42 -15.82
N ARG A 65 19.22 6.49 -15.05
CA ARG A 65 20.03 6.84 -13.88
C ARG A 65 19.99 5.74 -12.82
N ASN A 66 18.80 5.22 -12.49
CA ASN A 66 18.63 4.15 -11.52
C ASN A 66 19.38 2.89 -11.97
N LEU A 67 19.29 2.53 -13.25
CA LEU A 67 20.01 1.41 -13.85
C LEU A 67 21.53 1.55 -13.71
N VAL A 68 22.09 2.73 -13.99
CA VAL A 68 23.53 2.95 -13.82
C VAL A 68 23.94 2.77 -12.37
N ILE A 69 23.16 3.32 -11.42
CA ILE A 69 23.41 3.15 -9.99
C ILE A 69 23.32 1.67 -9.59
N THR A 70 22.28 0.96 -10.05
CA THR A 70 22.10 -0.48 -9.78
C THR A 70 23.27 -1.29 -10.27
N LEU A 71 23.72 -1.08 -11.51
CA LEU A 71 24.83 -1.83 -12.09
C LEU A 71 26.16 -1.56 -11.36
N ILE A 72 26.43 -0.30 -10.97
CA ILE A 72 27.60 0.04 -10.15
C ILE A 72 27.53 -0.69 -8.79
N CYS A 73 26.39 -0.63 -8.11
CA CYS A 73 26.21 -1.32 -6.83
C CYS A 73 26.34 -2.85 -6.97
N PHE A 74 25.79 -3.44 -8.03
CA PHE A 74 25.90 -4.88 -8.31
C PHE A 74 27.35 -5.28 -8.57
N PHE A 75 28.09 -4.47 -9.35
CA PHE A 75 29.49 -4.74 -9.63
C PHE A 75 30.33 -4.67 -8.36
N ILE A 76 30.18 -3.61 -7.57
CA ILE A 76 30.91 -3.45 -6.30
C ILE A 76 30.57 -4.60 -5.35
N ALA A 77 29.30 -4.95 -5.20
CA ALA A 77 28.86 -6.03 -4.34
C ALA A 77 29.46 -7.38 -4.78
N SER A 78 29.36 -7.72 -6.07
CA SER A 78 29.87 -8.98 -6.61
C SER A 78 31.41 -9.04 -6.57
N ALA A 79 32.11 -8.01 -7.04
CA ALA A 79 33.57 -7.95 -7.00
C ALA A 79 34.11 -7.97 -5.55
N SER A 80 33.43 -7.32 -4.61
CA SER A 80 33.83 -7.36 -3.21
C SER A 80 33.74 -8.78 -2.63
N VAL A 81 32.76 -9.57 -3.06
CA VAL A 81 32.63 -10.96 -2.62
C VAL A 81 33.83 -11.76 -3.10
N GLU A 82 34.13 -11.74 -4.39
CA GLU A 82 35.26 -12.47 -5.00
C GLU A 82 36.61 -12.11 -4.35
N LEU A 83 36.86 -10.82 -4.13
CA LEU A 83 38.14 -10.33 -3.60
C LEU A 83 38.30 -10.61 -2.09
N LEU A 84 37.21 -10.57 -1.32
CA LEU A 84 37.24 -10.75 0.13
C LEU A 84 37.02 -12.19 0.56
N PHE A 85 36.48 -13.06 -0.31
CA PHE A 85 36.18 -14.46 0.01
C PHE A 85 37.38 -15.24 0.60
N PRO A 86 38.63 -15.03 0.12
CA PRO A 86 39.80 -15.68 0.72
C PRO A 86 40.12 -15.25 2.16
N TRP A 87 39.51 -14.16 2.65
CA TRP A 87 39.75 -13.56 3.96
C TRP A 87 38.46 -13.54 4.81
N PRO A 88 38.08 -14.66 5.47
CA PRO A 88 36.76 -14.81 6.08
C PRO A 88 36.37 -13.72 7.08
N TRP A 89 37.32 -13.23 7.89
CA TRP A 89 37.07 -12.16 8.86
C TRP A 89 36.80 -10.81 8.19
N LEU A 90 37.57 -10.47 7.15
CA LEU A 90 37.34 -9.24 6.37
C LEU A 90 36.03 -9.32 5.59
N PHE A 91 35.71 -10.50 5.05
CA PHE A 91 34.44 -10.75 4.40
C PHE A 91 33.26 -10.59 5.36
N ALA A 92 33.32 -11.17 6.57
CA ALA A 92 32.26 -11.06 7.57
C ALA A 92 32.01 -9.60 7.99
N LEU A 93 33.09 -8.83 8.20
CA LEU A 93 33.02 -7.41 8.52
C LEU A 93 32.44 -6.61 7.34
N GLY A 94 32.92 -6.88 6.12
CA GLY A 94 32.42 -6.28 4.88
C GLY A 94 30.93 -6.54 4.67
N LEU A 95 30.49 -7.80 4.79
CA LEU A 95 29.10 -8.22 4.67
C LEU A 95 28.20 -7.52 5.68
N THR A 96 28.65 -7.40 6.94
CA THR A 96 27.88 -6.75 8.02
C THR A 96 27.72 -5.25 7.77
N LEU A 97 28.82 -4.55 7.46
CA LEU A 97 28.82 -3.12 7.18
C LEU A 97 28.04 -2.78 5.90
N SER A 98 28.23 -3.55 4.83
CA SER A 98 27.52 -3.34 3.57
C SER A 98 26.03 -3.61 3.71
N THR A 99 25.63 -4.65 4.45
CA THR A 99 24.21 -4.95 4.73
C THR A 99 23.53 -3.82 5.48
N SER A 100 24.16 -3.31 6.55
CA SER A 100 23.63 -2.17 7.30
C SER A 100 23.52 -0.94 6.42
N GLY A 101 24.59 -0.62 5.66
CA GLY A 101 24.62 0.55 4.77
C GLY A 101 23.56 0.49 3.66
N PHE A 102 23.44 -0.65 2.96
CA PHE A 102 22.46 -0.83 1.90
C PHE A 102 21.03 -0.73 2.42
N ILE A 103 20.70 -1.38 3.54
CA ILE A 103 19.34 -1.31 4.08
C ILE A 103 18.99 0.11 4.55
N LEU A 104 19.94 0.81 5.19
CA LEU A 104 19.74 2.20 5.62
C LEU A 104 19.58 3.18 4.45
N LEU A 105 20.29 2.96 3.33
CA LEU A 105 20.06 3.72 2.09
C LEU A 105 18.61 3.58 1.60
N GLY A 106 17.94 2.46 1.91
CA GLY A 106 16.51 2.28 1.65
C GLY A 106 15.60 3.33 2.31
N GLY A 107 16.04 3.97 3.40
CA GLY A 107 15.30 5.06 4.06
C GLY A 107 15.21 6.35 3.26
N LEU A 108 16.04 6.51 2.22
CA LEU A 108 15.95 7.64 1.29
C LEU A 108 14.76 7.50 0.30
N GLY A 109 14.14 6.33 0.25
CA GLY A 109 12.94 6.05 -0.55
C GLY A 109 12.97 4.66 -1.19
N GLN A 110 11.80 4.22 -1.67
CA GLN A 110 11.60 2.89 -2.26
C GLN A 110 12.62 2.54 -3.35
N ARG A 111 13.07 3.54 -4.13
CA ARG A 111 14.09 3.33 -5.17
C ARG A 111 15.40 2.77 -4.61
N TYR A 112 15.89 3.33 -3.51
CA TYR A 112 17.16 2.89 -2.94
C TYR A 112 17.02 1.54 -2.23
N ALA A 113 15.84 1.27 -1.64
CA ALA A 113 15.58 0.01 -0.94
C ALA A 113 15.64 -1.20 -1.89
N THR A 114 15.06 -1.08 -3.08
CA THR A 114 15.09 -2.16 -4.10
C THR A 114 16.49 -2.36 -4.69
N ILE A 115 17.24 -1.28 -4.95
CA ILE A 115 18.64 -1.35 -5.41
C ILE A 115 19.52 -2.03 -4.37
N ALA A 116 19.39 -1.62 -3.10
CA ALA A 116 20.08 -2.20 -1.95
C ALA A 116 19.81 -3.70 -1.80
N PHE A 117 18.53 -4.10 -1.86
CA PHE A 117 18.13 -5.50 -1.82
C PHE A 117 18.74 -6.30 -2.98
N GLY A 118 18.71 -5.75 -4.20
CA GLY A 118 19.32 -6.37 -5.38
C GLY A 118 20.84 -6.53 -5.24
N ALA A 119 21.54 -5.54 -4.67
CA ALA A 119 22.98 -5.62 -4.46
C ALA A 119 23.36 -6.70 -3.45
N LEU A 120 22.61 -6.82 -2.35
CA LEU A 120 22.78 -7.92 -1.38
C LEU A 120 22.47 -9.28 -1.98
N LEU A 121 21.43 -9.35 -2.83
CA LEU A 121 21.08 -10.57 -3.54
C LEU A 121 22.21 -11.02 -4.49
N ILE A 122 22.76 -10.09 -5.27
CA ILE A 122 23.90 -10.34 -6.17
C ILE A 122 25.14 -10.76 -5.39
N ALA A 123 25.42 -10.15 -4.24
CA ALA A 123 26.52 -10.57 -3.38
C ALA A 123 26.38 -12.06 -3.01
N ILE A 124 25.21 -12.48 -2.53
CA ILE A 124 24.95 -13.89 -2.17
C ILE A 124 24.97 -14.81 -3.40
N TYR A 125 24.46 -14.37 -4.56
CA TYR A 125 24.57 -15.13 -5.81
C TYR A 125 26.02 -15.28 -6.28
N THR A 126 26.87 -14.31 -5.99
CA THR A 126 28.30 -14.42 -6.28
C THR A 126 28.92 -15.53 -5.43
N MET A 127 28.56 -15.61 -4.13
CA MET A 127 29.03 -16.69 -3.24
C MET A 127 28.70 -18.10 -3.74
N LEU A 128 27.59 -18.28 -4.47
CA LEU A 128 27.23 -19.57 -5.06
C LEU A 128 28.21 -20.06 -6.14
N GLY A 129 29.00 -19.17 -6.73
CA GLY A 129 29.82 -19.49 -7.90
C GLY A 129 31.30 -19.14 -7.80
N VAL A 130 31.79 -18.72 -6.63
CA VAL A 130 33.20 -18.28 -6.43
C VAL A 130 34.22 -19.33 -6.94
N SER A 131 33.88 -20.61 -6.89
CA SER A 131 34.75 -21.70 -7.37
C SER A 131 34.52 -22.13 -8.83
N LEU A 132 33.58 -21.50 -9.55
CA LEU A 132 33.23 -21.89 -10.93
C LEU A 132 34.16 -21.27 -11.98
N TYR A 133 34.84 -20.17 -11.65
CA TYR A 133 35.61 -19.36 -12.58
C TYR A 133 37.00 -19.03 -12.02
N ASP A 134 38.03 -19.09 -12.86
CA ASP A 134 39.42 -18.85 -12.42
C ASP A 134 39.72 -17.38 -12.14
N GLN A 135 39.02 -16.47 -12.82
CA GLN A 135 39.26 -15.04 -12.76
C GLN A 135 38.16 -14.33 -11.99
N TRP A 136 38.54 -13.54 -10.99
CA TRP A 136 37.62 -12.84 -10.06
C TRP A 136 36.56 -11.96 -10.74
N TYR A 137 36.78 -11.49 -11.97
CA TYR A 137 35.86 -10.59 -12.67
C TYR A 137 34.87 -11.32 -13.59
N GLN A 138 35.08 -12.60 -13.91
CA GLN A 138 34.24 -13.32 -14.88
C GLN A 138 32.80 -13.46 -14.40
N GLN A 139 32.60 -13.98 -13.18
CA GLN A 139 31.27 -14.13 -12.62
C GLN A 139 30.55 -12.79 -12.38
N PRO A 140 31.19 -11.76 -11.79
CA PRO A 140 30.59 -10.42 -11.70
C PRO A 140 30.11 -9.86 -13.04
N VAL A 141 30.93 -9.97 -14.09
CA VAL A 141 30.56 -9.50 -15.43
C VAL A 141 29.36 -10.26 -15.98
N LEU A 142 29.30 -11.59 -15.83
CA LEU A 142 28.17 -12.39 -16.29
C LEU A 142 26.87 -12.06 -15.55
N LEU A 143 26.92 -11.88 -14.22
CA LEU A 143 25.77 -11.43 -13.43
C LEU A 143 25.28 -10.05 -13.91
N LEU A 144 26.20 -9.12 -14.20
CA LEU A 144 25.87 -7.81 -14.74
C LEU A 144 25.28 -7.89 -16.15
N LEU A 145 25.81 -8.73 -17.03
CA LEU A 145 25.29 -8.92 -18.39
C LEU A 145 23.85 -9.43 -18.37
N GLY A 146 23.53 -10.37 -17.46
CA GLY A 146 22.14 -10.80 -17.23
C GLY A 146 21.24 -9.65 -16.79
N ALA A 147 21.69 -8.85 -15.81
CA ALA A 147 20.95 -7.68 -15.35
C ALA A 147 20.76 -6.63 -16.45
N ILE A 148 21.80 -6.36 -17.26
CA ILE A 148 21.76 -5.44 -18.41
C ILE A 148 20.75 -5.93 -19.45
N TRP A 149 20.80 -7.22 -19.81
CA TRP A 149 19.89 -7.81 -20.80
C TRP A 149 18.42 -7.63 -20.42
N TYR A 150 18.05 -7.99 -19.18
CA TYR A 150 16.70 -7.78 -18.68
C TYR A 150 16.28 -6.30 -18.72
N ASN A 151 17.20 -5.40 -18.33
CA ASN A 151 16.91 -3.98 -18.31
C ASN A 151 16.80 -3.36 -19.72
N LEU A 152 17.55 -3.84 -20.71
CA LEU A 152 17.42 -3.41 -22.10
C LEU A 152 16.03 -3.77 -22.66
N LEU A 153 15.55 -4.99 -22.41
CA LEU A 153 14.20 -5.41 -22.78
C LEU A 153 13.14 -4.54 -22.09
N THR A 154 13.38 -4.19 -20.83
CA THR A 154 12.53 -3.32 -20.03
C THR A 154 12.45 -1.89 -20.56
N LEU A 155 13.58 -1.30 -20.91
CA LEU A 155 13.67 0.03 -21.52
C LEU A 155 12.96 0.05 -22.88
N THR A 156 13.17 -0.99 -23.69
CA THR A 156 12.50 -1.15 -24.99
C THR A 156 10.98 -1.22 -24.81
N GLY A 157 10.48 -2.00 -23.85
CA GLY A 157 9.06 -2.07 -23.53
C GLY A 157 8.47 -0.71 -23.09
N HIS A 158 9.25 0.11 -22.37
CA HIS A 158 8.83 1.46 -21.98
C HIS A 158 8.80 2.45 -23.15
N LEU A 159 9.73 2.33 -24.11
CA LEU A 159 9.69 3.13 -25.34
C LEU A 159 8.45 2.82 -26.18
N ILE A 160 8.04 1.54 -26.21
CA ILE A 160 6.84 1.11 -26.94
C ILE A 160 5.54 1.49 -26.19
N PHE A 161 5.52 1.41 -24.85
CA PHE A 161 4.32 1.64 -24.04
C PHE A 161 4.54 2.65 -22.88
N PRO A 162 4.80 3.94 -23.17
CA PRO A 162 5.27 4.89 -22.16
C PRO A 162 4.28 5.20 -21.03
N VAL A 163 2.96 5.10 -21.24
CA VAL A 163 1.92 5.57 -20.27
C VAL A 163 1.35 4.46 -19.37
N ARG A 164 1.82 3.22 -19.51
CA ARG A 164 1.10 2.06 -18.95
C ARG A 164 1.12 1.91 -17.42
N PRO A 165 2.26 2.05 -16.71
CA PRO A 165 2.25 1.90 -15.23
C PRO A 165 1.33 2.90 -14.53
N LEU A 166 1.25 4.13 -15.07
CA LEU A 166 0.36 5.16 -14.56
C LEU A 166 -1.12 4.86 -14.89
N GLN A 167 -1.40 4.30 -16.06
CA GLN A 167 -2.75 3.81 -16.41
C GLN A 167 -3.19 2.69 -15.45
N ASP A 168 -2.30 1.75 -15.14
CA ASP A 168 -2.58 0.67 -14.20
C ASP A 168 -2.86 1.21 -12.79
N ASN A 169 -2.07 2.17 -12.30
CA ASN A 169 -2.28 2.78 -10.99
C ASN A 169 -3.61 3.56 -10.93
N LEU A 170 -3.95 4.34 -11.97
CA LEU A 170 -5.26 5.00 -12.07
C LEU A 170 -6.42 4.00 -12.11
N ALA A 171 -6.31 2.95 -12.92
CA ALA A 171 -7.34 1.92 -13.01
C ALA A 171 -7.54 1.20 -11.66
N ARG A 172 -6.44 0.93 -10.94
CA ARG A 172 -6.49 0.39 -9.57
C ARG A 172 -7.15 1.35 -8.60
N SER A 173 -6.92 2.67 -8.70
CA SER A 173 -7.64 3.65 -7.87
C SER A 173 -9.16 3.55 -8.05
N PHE A 174 -9.65 3.42 -9.29
CA PHE A 174 -11.09 3.23 -9.54
C PHE A 174 -11.61 1.84 -9.15
N GLU A 175 -10.78 0.80 -9.24
CA GLU A 175 -11.12 -0.54 -8.75
C GLU A 175 -11.26 -0.55 -7.22
N GLN A 176 -10.36 0.12 -6.50
CA GLN A 176 -10.44 0.27 -5.05
C GLN A 176 -11.62 1.16 -4.63
N LEU A 177 -11.94 2.20 -5.40
CA LEU A 177 -13.16 2.99 -5.21
C LEU A 177 -14.43 2.14 -5.37
N ALA A 178 -14.47 1.28 -6.39
CA ALA A 178 -15.57 0.36 -6.59
C ALA A 178 -15.72 -0.59 -5.39
N HIS A 179 -14.61 -1.18 -4.93
CA HIS A 179 -14.62 -2.05 -3.76
C HIS A 179 -15.11 -1.33 -2.50
N TYR A 180 -14.61 -0.10 -2.26
CA TYR A 180 -15.04 0.72 -1.13
C TYR A 180 -16.53 1.07 -1.17
N LEU A 181 -17.04 1.51 -2.33
CA LEU A 181 -18.47 1.81 -2.52
C LEU A 181 -19.37 0.58 -2.33
N GLU A 182 -18.90 -0.60 -2.75
CA GLU A 182 -19.62 -1.86 -2.55
C GLU A 182 -19.62 -2.30 -1.09
N LEU A 183 -18.53 -2.10 -0.35
CA LEU A 183 -18.54 -2.33 1.10
C LEU A 183 -19.44 -1.33 1.82
N LYS A 184 -19.43 -0.07 1.38
CA LYS A 184 -20.30 0.98 1.94
C LYS A 184 -21.78 0.70 1.68
N SER A 185 -22.14 0.13 0.53
CA SER A 185 -23.53 -0.23 0.22
C SER A 185 -24.08 -1.25 1.22
N ARG A 186 -23.25 -2.17 1.72
CA ARG A 186 -23.64 -3.16 2.75
C ARG A 186 -24.08 -2.52 4.06
N LEU A 187 -23.61 -1.32 4.41
CA LEU A 187 -24.07 -0.62 5.63
C LEU A 187 -25.57 -0.28 5.60
N PHE A 188 -26.17 -0.28 4.40
CA PHE A 188 -27.60 -0.07 4.17
C PHE A 188 -28.41 -1.37 4.16
N ASP A 189 -27.80 -2.53 4.38
CA ASP A 189 -28.54 -3.79 4.55
C ASP A 189 -29.33 -3.76 5.87
N PRO A 190 -30.67 -3.81 5.84
CA PRO A 190 -31.50 -3.72 7.05
C PRO A 190 -31.41 -4.96 7.94
N ASP A 191 -30.85 -6.08 7.46
CA ASP A 191 -30.83 -7.36 8.15
C ASP A 191 -29.48 -7.70 8.81
N ILE A 192 -28.53 -6.76 8.84
CA ILE A 192 -27.30 -6.90 9.61
C ILE A 192 -27.63 -7.04 11.11
N GLU A 193 -27.07 -8.07 11.76
CA GLU A 193 -27.14 -8.27 13.20
C GLU A 193 -26.44 -7.13 13.96
N GLU A 194 -27.13 -6.53 14.95
CA GLU A 194 -26.73 -5.28 15.61
C GLU A 194 -25.36 -5.33 16.32
N GLU A 195 -24.91 -6.50 16.75
CA GLU A 195 -23.65 -6.67 17.49
C GLU A 195 -22.41 -6.74 16.57
N SER A 196 -22.58 -6.84 15.24
CA SER A 196 -21.44 -7.02 14.33
C SER A 196 -20.86 -5.69 13.84
N GLN A 197 -19.71 -5.29 14.41
CA GLN A 197 -18.89 -4.18 13.90
C GLN A 197 -18.13 -4.53 12.60
N ALA A 198 -18.20 -5.78 12.13
CA ALA A 198 -17.41 -6.27 11.01
C ALA A 198 -17.57 -5.45 9.71
N PRO A 199 -18.78 -5.00 9.30
CA PRO A 199 -18.92 -4.21 8.07
C PRO A 199 -18.20 -2.85 8.12
N LEU A 200 -18.20 -2.18 9.29
CA LEU A 200 -17.49 -0.91 9.48
C LEU A 200 -15.98 -1.11 9.49
N TYR A 201 -15.53 -2.21 10.10
CA TYR A 201 -14.12 -2.58 10.08
C TYR A 201 -13.61 -2.86 8.66
N ASP A 202 -14.34 -3.66 7.88
CA ASP A 202 -14.01 -3.94 6.48
C ASP A 202 -13.95 -2.65 5.65
N LEU A 203 -14.88 -1.72 5.89
CA LEU A 203 -14.90 -0.43 5.23
C LEU A 203 -13.67 0.42 5.59
N ALA A 204 -13.26 0.46 6.86
CA ALA A 204 -12.07 1.18 7.30
C ALA A 204 -10.78 0.59 6.69
N LEU A 205 -10.67 -0.73 6.60
CA LEU A 205 -9.56 -1.38 5.91
C LEU A 205 -9.52 -1.05 4.42
N ALA A 206 -10.67 -1.10 3.74
CA ALA A 206 -10.77 -0.76 2.33
C ALA A 206 -10.43 0.72 2.07
N ASN A 207 -10.82 1.63 2.97
CA ASN A 207 -10.38 3.03 2.93
C ASN A 207 -8.85 3.13 2.98
N GLY A 208 -8.21 2.39 3.90
CA GLY A 208 -6.74 2.39 4.01
C GLY A 208 -6.04 1.92 2.72
N GLN A 209 -6.56 0.87 2.07
CA GLN A 209 -6.04 0.37 0.79
C GLN A 209 -6.26 1.37 -0.36
N LEU A 210 -7.43 2.01 -0.41
CA LEU A 210 -7.76 3.03 -1.40
C LEU A 210 -6.85 4.26 -1.26
N VAL A 211 -6.67 4.78 -0.04
CA VAL A 211 -5.78 5.92 0.24
C VAL A 211 -4.33 5.60 -0.15
N ALA A 212 -3.83 4.42 0.19
CA ALA A 212 -2.50 3.97 -0.22
C ALA A 212 -2.35 3.95 -1.76
N THR A 213 -3.37 3.46 -2.47
CA THR A 213 -3.40 3.41 -3.94
C THR A 213 -3.44 4.82 -4.54
N LEU A 214 -4.26 5.74 -4.01
CA LEU A 214 -4.30 7.13 -4.44
C LEU A 214 -2.96 7.85 -4.25
N ASN A 215 -2.27 7.60 -3.13
CA ASN A 215 -0.94 8.15 -2.88
C ASN A 215 0.11 7.60 -3.87
N GLN A 216 0.05 6.31 -4.17
CA GLN A 216 0.92 5.69 -5.18
C GLN A 216 0.67 6.27 -6.59
N THR A 217 -0.60 6.48 -6.95
CA THR A 217 -0.99 7.13 -8.21
C THR A 217 -0.50 8.58 -8.25
N LYS A 218 -0.64 9.35 -7.16
CA LYS A 218 -0.11 10.72 -7.03
C LYS A 218 1.41 10.76 -7.25
N ALA A 219 2.15 9.88 -6.58
CA ALA A 219 3.60 9.80 -6.74
C ALA A 219 3.99 9.51 -8.20
N SER A 220 3.27 8.59 -8.85
CA SER A 220 3.45 8.25 -10.27
C SER A 220 3.11 9.39 -11.22
N LEU A 221 2.16 10.27 -10.85
CA LEU A 221 1.78 11.46 -11.59
C LEU A 221 2.81 12.58 -11.47
N LEU A 222 3.23 12.88 -10.24
CA LEU A 222 4.23 13.93 -9.96
C LEU A 222 5.56 13.62 -10.63
N THR A 223 5.99 12.35 -10.56
CA THR A 223 7.18 11.91 -11.29
C THR A 223 7.01 12.04 -12.79
N ARG A 224 5.83 12.34 -13.38
CA ARG A 224 5.58 12.59 -14.82
C ARG A 224 5.27 14.03 -15.23
N LEU A 225 4.64 14.81 -14.35
CA LEU A 225 4.31 16.22 -14.60
C LEU A 225 5.54 17.14 -14.70
N ARG A 226 6.60 16.84 -13.95
CA ARG A 226 7.83 17.66 -13.91
C ARG A 226 8.61 17.84 -15.23
N GLY A 227 8.31 17.07 -16.29
CA GLY A 227 9.00 17.21 -17.57
C GLY A 227 8.09 17.17 -18.78
N ASP A 228 6.77 17.17 -18.56
CA ASP A 228 5.76 17.03 -19.61
C ASP A 228 4.61 18.03 -19.44
N ARG A 229 4.95 19.23 -18.93
CA ARG A 229 3.99 20.33 -18.71
C ARG A 229 3.31 20.66 -20.03
N GLY A 230 2.04 20.24 -20.18
CA GLY A 230 1.17 20.69 -21.28
C GLY A 230 0.72 19.63 -22.28
N GLN A 231 1.15 18.37 -22.21
CA GLN A 231 0.63 17.35 -23.14
C GLN A 231 -0.80 16.91 -22.80
N ARG A 232 -1.61 16.69 -23.85
CA ARG A 232 -3.04 16.29 -23.75
C ARG A 232 -3.25 15.02 -22.92
N GLY A 233 -2.35 14.03 -23.02
CA GLY A 233 -2.43 12.78 -22.26
C GLY A 233 -2.28 13.01 -20.75
N THR A 234 -1.37 13.90 -20.37
CA THR A 234 -1.08 14.23 -18.97
C THR A 234 -2.24 14.99 -18.30
N ARG A 235 -2.93 15.87 -19.04
CA ARG A 235 -4.16 16.54 -18.57
C ARG A 235 -5.31 15.56 -18.29
N ARG A 236 -5.59 14.64 -19.22
CA ARG A 236 -6.64 13.60 -19.04
C ARG A 236 -6.37 12.74 -17.81
N THR A 237 -5.13 12.33 -17.62
CA THR A 237 -4.71 11.51 -16.49
C THR A 237 -4.79 12.27 -15.15
N LEU A 238 -4.50 13.56 -15.13
CA LEU A 238 -4.76 14.43 -13.97
C LEU A 238 -6.26 14.53 -13.66
N HIS A 239 -7.10 14.75 -14.67
CA HIS A 239 -8.55 14.82 -14.50
C HIS A 239 -9.10 13.54 -13.84
N TYR A 240 -8.69 12.35 -14.34
CA TYR A 240 -9.06 11.07 -13.71
C TYR A 240 -8.63 10.96 -12.25
N TYR A 241 -7.44 11.44 -11.92
CA TYR A 241 -6.96 11.42 -10.55
C TYR A 241 -7.79 12.33 -9.63
N PHE A 242 -8.08 13.56 -10.05
CA PHE A 242 -8.91 14.47 -9.26
C PHE A 242 -10.34 13.97 -9.13
N ALA A 243 -10.93 13.43 -10.20
CA ALA A 243 -12.25 12.82 -10.12
C ALA A 243 -12.24 11.63 -9.14
N ALA A 244 -11.22 10.77 -9.14
CA ALA A 244 -11.09 9.70 -8.16
C ALA A 244 -10.97 10.23 -6.72
N GLN A 245 -10.21 11.29 -6.51
CA GLN A 245 -10.04 11.93 -5.20
C GLN A 245 -11.34 12.59 -4.70
N ASP A 246 -12.07 13.24 -5.59
CA ASP A 246 -13.34 13.90 -5.30
C ASP A 246 -14.48 12.90 -5.10
N ILE A 247 -14.44 11.74 -5.78
CA ILE A 247 -15.33 10.61 -5.49
C ILE A 247 -14.97 10.02 -4.13
N HIS A 248 -13.67 9.84 -3.81
CA HIS A 248 -13.24 9.32 -2.50
C HIS A 248 -13.75 10.19 -1.34
N GLU A 249 -13.59 11.51 -1.42
CA GLU A 249 -14.08 12.45 -0.39
C GLU A 249 -15.59 12.34 -0.15
N ARG A 250 -16.37 12.25 -1.23
CA ARG A 250 -17.82 12.07 -1.14
C ARG A 250 -18.19 10.68 -0.65
N ALA A 251 -17.48 9.66 -1.12
CA ALA A 251 -17.70 8.28 -0.72
C ALA A 251 -17.32 8.05 0.74
N SER A 252 -16.33 8.73 1.31
CA SER A 252 -15.96 8.61 2.72
C SER A 252 -16.94 9.34 3.65
N SER A 253 -17.58 10.41 3.18
CA SER A 253 -18.55 11.20 3.95
C SER A 253 -19.71 10.35 4.48
N SER A 254 -20.05 10.48 5.76
CA SER A 254 -21.21 9.82 6.38
C SER A 254 -22.17 10.86 6.95
N HIS A 255 -23.41 10.88 6.48
CA HIS A 255 -24.38 11.94 6.84
C HIS A 255 -25.25 11.57 8.04
N VAL A 256 -25.38 10.27 8.34
CA VAL A 256 -26.25 9.70 9.39
C VAL A 256 -25.57 8.48 10.01
N GLN A 257 -25.90 8.17 11.27
CA GLN A 257 -25.55 6.89 11.88
C GLN A 257 -26.31 5.76 11.18
N TYR A 258 -25.58 4.87 10.50
CA TYR A 258 -26.19 3.76 9.74
C TYR A 258 -27.06 2.84 10.61
N ALA A 259 -26.70 2.64 11.89
CA ALA A 259 -27.50 1.84 12.82
C ALA A 259 -28.89 2.45 13.06
N ALA A 260 -28.97 3.73 13.42
CA ALA A 260 -30.24 4.45 13.59
C ALA A 260 -31.06 4.48 12.30
N LEU A 261 -30.40 4.57 11.15
CA LEU A 261 -31.06 4.54 9.85
C LEU A 261 -31.70 3.16 9.58
N ARG A 262 -30.98 2.07 9.87
CA ARG A 262 -31.50 0.70 9.75
C ARG A 262 -32.68 0.46 10.68
N GLU A 263 -32.57 0.84 11.94
CA GLU A 263 -33.66 0.66 12.92
C GLU A 263 -34.94 1.40 12.46
N LYS A 264 -34.79 2.65 12.02
CA LYS A 264 -35.92 3.48 11.61
C LYS A 264 -36.57 3.04 10.29
N PHE A 265 -35.75 2.65 9.31
CA PHE A 265 -36.19 2.36 7.95
C PHE A 265 -36.11 0.88 7.59
N ARG A 266 -36.03 -0.02 8.59
CA ARG A 266 -35.88 -1.48 8.41
C ARG A 266 -36.91 -2.06 7.44
N TYR A 267 -38.15 -1.63 7.56
CA TYR A 267 -39.29 -2.11 6.78
C TYR A 267 -39.65 -1.21 5.59
N SER A 268 -38.75 -0.30 5.20
CA SER A 268 -38.90 0.59 4.06
C SER A 268 -38.00 0.15 2.90
N ASP A 269 -38.43 0.44 1.67
CA ASP A 269 -37.61 0.19 0.47
C ASP A 269 -36.48 1.21 0.29
N VAL A 270 -36.45 2.30 1.08
CA VAL A 270 -35.43 3.35 1.03
C VAL A 270 -34.02 2.81 1.25
N MET A 271 -33.84 1.89 2.20
CA MET A 271 -32.53 1.29 2.50
C MET A 271 -31.98 0.51 1.30
N PHE A 272 -32.79 -0.35 0.71
CA PHE A 272 -32.44 -1.11 -0.49
C PHE A 272 -32.17 -0.21 -1.71
N ARG A 273 -32.86 0.93 -1.83
CA ARG A 273 -32.63 1.90 -2.92
C ARG A 273 -31.29 2.62 -2.78
N PHE A 274 -30.90 3.03 -1.57
CA PHE A 274 -29.56 3.58 -1.30
C PHE A 274 -28.47 2.54 -1.54
N GLN A 275 -28.65 1.32 -1.04
CA GLN A 275 -27.75 0.19 -1.28
C GLN A 275 -27.56 -0.05 -2.80
N ARG A 276 -28.66 -0.14 -3.55
CA ARG A 276 -28.64 -0.35 -5.00
C ARG A 276 -27.90 0.77 -5.72
N LEU A 277 -28.13 2.03 -5.35
CA LEU A 277 -27.49 3.17 -5.99
C LEU A 277 -25.97 3.17 -5.76
N LEU A 278 -25.51 2.90 -4.54
CA LEU A 278 -24.09 2.75 -4.22
C LEU A 278 -23.45 1.58 -5.01
N SER A 279 -24.13 0.44 -5.11
CA SER A 279 -23.64 -0.68 -5.91
C SER A 279 -23.61 -0.37 -7.42
N MET A 280 -24.54 0.45 -7.93
CA MET A 280 -24.45 0.94 -9.31
C MET A 280 -23.24 1.87 -9.51
N GLN A 281 -22.95 2.76 -8.56
CA GLN A 281 -21.74 3.61 -8.61
C GLN A 281 -20.45 2.80 -8.51
N SER A 282 -20.45 1.72 -7.71
CA SER A 282 -19.36 0.75 -7.68
C SER A 282 -19.12 0.13 -9.07
N GLN A 283 -20.18 -0.35 -9.72
CA GLN A 283 -20.10 -0.91 -11.08
C GLN A 283 -19.59 0.12 -12.09
N ALA A 284 -20.01 1.38 -11.99
CA ALA A 284 -19.53 2.48 -12.84
C ALA A 284 -18.02 2.72 -12.66
N CYS A 285 -17.51 2.76 -11.43
CA CYS A 285 -16.08 2.82 -11.13
C CYS A 285 -15.32 1.62 -11.70
N GLN A 286 -15.88 0.41 -11.61
CA GLN A 286 -15.27 -0.79 -12.20
C GLN A 286 -15.23 -0.75 -13.73
N GLN A 287 -16.29 -0.25 -14.38
CA GLN A 287 -16.32 -0.05 -15.83
C GLN A 287 -15.32 1.01 -16.28
N LEU A 288 -15.17 2.10 -15.52
CA LEU A 288 -14.18 3.14 -15.78
C LEU A 288 -12.75 2.60 -15.63
N SER A 289 -12.47 1.82 -14.58
CA SER A 289 -11.18 1.11 -14.41
C SER A 289 -10.85 0.26 -15.65
N ARG A 290 -11.79 -0.55 -16.12
CA ARG A 290 -11.63 -1.35 -17.34
C ARG A 290 -11.44 -0.49 -18.59
N SER A 291 -12.12 0.65 -18.69
CA SER A 291 -12.00 1.57 -19.82
C SER A 291 -10.63 2.26 -19.87
N ILE A 292 -10.09 2.65 -18.70
CA ILE A 292 -8.74 3.19 -18.55
C ILE A 292 -7.70 2.16 -19.00
N LEU A 293 -7.85 0.90 -18.56
CA LEU A 293 -6.98 -0.19 -18.99
C LEU A 293 -7.11 -0.38 -20.50
N LEU A 294 -8.28 -0.69 -21.04
CA LEU A 294 -8.47 -1.01 -22.46
C LEU A 294 -8.31 0.18 -23.41
N ARG A 295 -8.12 1.40 -22.90
CA ARG A 295 -8.11 2.67 -23.63
C ARG A 295 -9.35 2.87 -24.50
N THR A 296 -10.50 2.43 -23.99
CA THR A 296 -11.81 2.70 -24.60
C THR A 296 -12.45 3.91 -23.93
N PRO A 297 -13.33 4.65 -24.63
CA PRO A 297 -14.13 5.67 -23.97
C PRO A 297 -15.02 5.04 -22.90
N TYR A 298 -15.14 5.70 -21.76
CA TYR A 298 -16.10 5.35 -20.72
C TYR A 298 -17.48 5.86 -21.16
N GLN A 299 -18.51 5.04 -20.95
CA GLN A 299 -19.90 5.39 -21.21
C GLN A 299 -20.64 5.34 -19.89
N HIS A 300 -21.22 6.46 -19.48
CA HIS A 300 -21.98 6.55 -18.25
C HIS A 300 -23.36 5.91 -18.42
N ASP A 301 -23.86 5.26 -17.36
CA ASP A 301 -25.11 4.51 -17.44
C ASP A 301 -26.32 5.46 -17.37
N PRO A 302 -27.14 5.59 -18.42
CA PRO A 302 -28.28 6.52 -18.41
C PRO A 302 -29.36 6.14 -17.39
N ARG A 303 -29.31 4.93 -16.80
CA ARG A 303 -30.27 4.50 -15.78
C ARG A 303 -30.14 5.27 -14.46
N PHE A 304 -29.02 5.95 -14.19
CA PHE A 304 -28.83 6.71 -12.95
C PHE A 304 -29.92 7.75 -12.73
N GLU A 305 -30.27 8.53 -13.77
CA GLU A 305 -31.32 9.56 -13.69
C GLU A 305 -32.65 8.98 -13.17
N ARG A 306 -33.11 7.88 -13.77
CA ARG A 306 -34.33 7.19 -13.35
C ARG A 306 -34.24 6.65 -11.92
N VAL A 307 -33.09 6.11 -11.51
CA VAL A 307 -32.91 5.59 -10.15
C VAL A 307 -32.92 6.70 -9.11
N PHE A 308 -32.32 7.86 -9.40
CA PHE A 308 -32.41 9.05 -8.55
C PHE A 308 -33.86 9.51 -8.41
N SER A 309 -34.59 9.70 -9.51
CA SER A 309 -36.01 10.12 -9.45
C SER A 309 -36.89 9.14 -8.66
N HIS A 310 -36.63 7.83 -8.78
CA HIS A 310 -37.35 6.83 -8.02
C HIS A 310 -37.00 6.83 -6.52
N LEU A 311 -35.80 7.29 -6.15
CA LEU A 311 -35.39 7.45 -4.76
C LEU A 311 -35.98 8.73 -4.16
N ASP A 312 -36.03 9.84 -4.91
CA ASP A 312 -36.76 11.04 -4.51
C ASP A 312 -38.22 10.71 -4.17
N ALA A 313 -38.93 10.03 -5.08
CA ALA A 313 -40.32 9.63 -4.87
C ALA A 313 -40.51 8.68 -3.66
N ALA A 314 -39.50 7.87 -3.34
CA ALA A 314 -39.54 7.01 -2.15
C ALA A 314 -39.37 7.83 -0.86
N LEU A 315 -38.47 8.83 -0.86
CA LEU A 315 -38.31 9.76 0.25
C LEU A 315 -39.57 10.60 0.48
N ASP A 316 -40.21 11.10 -0.58
CA ASP A 316 -41.46 11.85 -0.49
C ASP A 316 -42.58 11.00 0.14
N ARG A 317 -42.67 9.71 -0.23
CA ARG A 317 -43.65 8.79 0.33
C ARG A 317 -43.41 8.55 1.82
N VAL A 318 -42.15 8.38 2.22
CA VAL A 318 -41.77 8.16 3.63
C VAL A 318 -41.94 9.44 4.46
N GLN A 319 -41.80 10.61 3.85
CA GLN A 319 -42.16 11.89 4.48
C GLN A 319 -43.69 11.97 4.69
N ALA A 320 -44.48 11.60 3.67
CA ALA A 320 -45.95 11.60 3.76
C ALA A 320 -46.49 10.61 4.81
N SER A 321 -45.76 9.54 5.14
CA SER A 321 -46.14 8.58 6.19
C SER A 321 -45.88 9.09 7.62
N GLY A 322 -45.51 10.36 7.80
CA GLY A 322 -45.34 10.98 9.13
C GLY A 322 -43.93 10.85 9.71
N THR A 323 -42.91 10.56 8.90
CA THR A 323 -41.51 10.54 9.36
C THR A 323 -41.05 11.96 9.71
N SER A 324 -40.25 12.11 10.79
CA SER A 324 -39.71 13.40 11.21
C SER A 324 -38.95 14.11 10.06
N PRO A 325 -39.20 15.42 9.83
CA PRO A 325 -38.53 16.20 8.78
C PRO A 325 -37.00 16.18 8.85
N GLU A 326 -36.43 16.03 10.06
CA GLU A 326 -34.98 15.99 10.26
C GLU A 326 -34.33 14.76 9.62
N HIS A 327 -34.95 13.59 9.77
CA HIS A 327 -34.47 12.33 9.20
C HIS A 327 -34.54 12.36 7.67
N ILE A 328 -35.62 12.95 7.12
CA ILE A 328 -35.79 13.14 5.67
C ILE A 328 -34.73 14.10 5.13
N LYS A 329 -34.45 15.22 5.81
CA LYS A 329 -33.36 16.14 5.43
C LYS A 329 -32.01 15.44 5.40
N ALA A 330 -31.71 14.60 6.40
CA ALA A 330 -30.46 13.87 6.46
C ALA A 330 -30.29 12.86 5.30
N LEU A 331 -31.36 12.15 4.96
CA LEU A 331 -31.42 11.30 3.75
C LEU A 331 -31.29 12.12 2.46
N GLY A 332 -31.83 13.33 2.43
CA GLY A 332 -31.66 14.27 1.33
C GLY A 332 -30.21 14.72 1.14
N PHE A 333 -29.47 14.96 2.23
CA PHE A 333 -28.03 15.26 2.14
C PHE A 333 -27.23 14.07 1.61
N LEU A 334 -27.53 12.86 2.07
CA LEU A 334 -26.94 11.63 1.54
C LEU A 334 -27.25 11.49 0.03
N LEU A 335 -28.50 11.69 -0.39
CA LEU A 335 -28.90 11.62 -1.79
C LEU A 335 -28.15 12.64 -2.66
N ASN A 336 -28.03 13.88 -2.20
CA ASN A 336 -27.26 14.92 -2.89
C ASN A 336 -25.78 14.57 -3.01
N ASN A 337 -25.21 13.93 -1.98
CA ASN A 337 -23.83 13.44 -2.03
C ASN A 337 -23.66 12.34 -3.10
N LEU A 338 -24.61 11.40 -3.20
CA LEU A 338 -24.59 10.38 -4.25
C LEU A 338 -24.76 10.98 -5.65
N ARG A 339 -25.63 11.98 -5.83
CA ARG A 339 -25.72 12.73 -7.10
C ARG A 339 -24.39 13.39 -7.47
N ALA A 340 -23.67 13.90 -6.48
CA ALA A 340 -22.40 14.55 -6.74
C ALA A 340 -21.28 13.54 -7.13
N ILE A 341 -21.31 12.31 -6.62
CA ILE A 341 -20.45 11.21 -7.12
C ILE A 341 -20.82 10.87 -8.57
N ASP A 342 -22.10 10.73 -8.85
CA ASP A 342 -22.62 10.44 -10.19
C ASP A 342 -22.20 11.50 -11.21
N ALA A 343 -22.34 12.78 -10.84
CA ALA A 343 -21.90 13.90 -11.67
C ALA A 343 -20.39 13.85 -11.98
N GLN A 344 -19.53 13.42 -11.06
CA GLN A 344 -18.10 13.22 -11.36
C GLN A 344 -17.89 12.12 -12.40
N LEU A 345 -18.60 11.00 -12.28
CA LEU A 345 -18.54 9.91 -13.24
C LEU A 345 -19.07 10.32 -14.62
N ALA A 346 -20.15 11.09 -14.68
CA ALA A 346 -20.68 11.63 -15.93
C ALA A 346 -19.74 12.68 -16.56
N THR A 347 -19.10 13.52 -15.76
CA THR A 347 -18.12 14.53 -16.23
C THR A 347 -16.92 13.87 -16.93
N ILE A 348 -16.53 12.69 -16.46
CA ILE A 348 -15.46 11.90 -17.08
C ILE A 348 -15.81 11.47 -18.51
N GLU A 349 -17.08 11.22 -18.83
CA GLU A 349 -17.54 10.96 -20.20
C GLU A 349 -17.59 12.25 -21.03
N SER A 350 -18.12 13.33 -20.47
CA SER A 350 -18.26 14.61 -21.18
C SER A 350 -16.90 15.25 -21.50
N GLU A 351 -15.91 15.20 -20.59
CA GLU A 351 -14.54 15.66 -20.88
C GLU A 351 -13.81 14.75 -21.88
N GLN A 352 -14.19 13.47 -21.99
CA GLN A 352 -13.71 12.62 -23.09
C GLN A 352 -14.27 13.06 -24.44
N ALA A 353 -15.49 13.62 -24.46
CA ALA A 353 -16.14 14.15 -25.66
C ALA A 353 -15.68 15.60 -26.00
N MET A 354 -15.46 16.44 -25.00
CA MET A 354 -15.07 17.85 -25.12
C MET A 354 -13.56 18.03 -24.92
N ALA A 355 -12.76 17.57 -25.88
CA ALA A 355 -11.32 17.84 -25.91
C ALA A 355 -11.02 19.30 -26.33
N GLN A 356 -11.57 20.31 -25.65
CA GLN A 356 -11.27 21.72 -25.91
C GLN A 356 -10.18 22.27 -24.96
N PRO A 357 -9.21 23.04 -25.47
CA PRO A 357 -8.18 23.67 -24.65
C PRO A 357 -8.74 24.97 -24.06
N GLY A 358 -9.12 25.01 -22.78
CA GLY A 358 -9.68 26.25 -22.24
C GLY A 358 -9.72 26.49 -20.73
N SER A 359 -9.94 25.49 -19.87
CA SER A 359 -10.02 25.78 -18.42
C SER A 359 -8.70 25.43 -17.71
N GLU A 360 -7.90 26.46 -17.45
CA GLU A 360 -6.85 26.41 -16.44
C GLU A 360 -7.50 26.38 -15.05
N VAL A 361 -7.95 25.21 -14.63
CA VAL A 361 -8.18 24.95 -13.20
C VAL A 361 -6.80 24.76 -12.58
N ASP A 362 -6.48 25.54 -11.55
CA ASP A 362 -5.21 25.58 -10.83
C ASP A 362 -4.93 24.23 -10.14
N ASN A 363 -4.51 23.26 -10.96
CA ASN A 363 -4.32 21.85 -10.61
C ASN A 363 -2.86 21.61 -10.22
N GLN A 364 -2.38 22.40 -9.27
CA GLN A 364 -1.07 22.17 -8.65
C GLN A 364 -1.18 21.00 -7.67
N LEU A 365 -0.56 19.87 -8.01
CA LEU A 365 -0.35 18.79 -7.05
C LEU A 365 0.76 19.23 -6.08
N ALA A 366 0.47 19.14 -4.78
CA ALA A 366 1.47 19.36 -3.73
C ALA A 366 2.69 18.46 -3.98
N ASP A 367 3.83 19.07 -4.25
CA ASP A 367 5.08 18.38 -4.51
C ASP A 367 5.86 18.26 -3.22
N ASP A 368 5.68 17.14 -2.51
CA ASP A 368 6.38 16.88 -1.24
C ASP A 368 7.82 16.39 -1.45
N SER A 369 8.35 16.44 -2.69
CA SER A 369 9.66 15.87 -2.99
C SER A 369 10.78 16.89 -2.86
N VAL A 370 11.71 16.54 -1.99
CA VAL A 370 12.76 17.39 -1.48
C VAL A 370 14.05 17.11 -2.24
N HIS A 371 14.68 18.15 -2.80
CA HIS A 371 15.85 18.04 -3.69
C HIS A 371 17.18 18.42 -3.04
N SER A 372 17.19 18.90 -1.79
CA SER A 372 18.43 19.32 -1.14
C SER A 372 19.17 18.13 -0.52
N VAL A 373 20.49 18.10 -0.71
CA VAL A 373 21.40 17.14 -0.04
C VAL A 373 21.28 17.25 1.48
N SER A 374 20.99 18.45 1.99
CA SER A 374 20.73 18.69 3.42
C SER A 374 19.51 17.92 3.93
N ASP A 375 18.44 17.85 3.13
CA ASP A 375 17.22 17.12 3.51
C ASP A 375 17.35 15.61 3.36
N MET A 376 18.16 15.13 2.40
CA MET A 376 18.55 13.72 2.34
C MET A 376 19.33 13.31 3.59
N TRP A 377 20.28 14.15 4.03
CA TRP A 377 21.02 13.94 5.26
C TRP A 377 20.11 13.97 6.50
N LEU A 378 19.17 14.92 6.56
CA LEU A 378 18.20 15.01 7.64
C LEU A 378 17.28 13.78 7.72
N ARG A 379 16.87 13.22 6.58
CA ARG A 379 16.08 11.97 6.55
C ARG A 379 16.91 10.76 6.97
N LEU A 380 18.17 10.70 6.54
CA LEU A 380 19.06 9.62 6.91
C LEU A 380 19.39 9.68 8.40
N SER A 381 19.69 10.87 8.94
CA SER A 381 19.98 11.08 10.37
C SER A 381 18.77 10.76 11.26
N ARG A 382 17.55 11.10 10.83
CA ARG A 382 16.31 10.70 11.53
C ARG A 382 16.10 9.18 11.57
N ASN A 383 16.65 8.46 10.58
CA ASN A 383 16.63 7.01 10.56
C ASN A 383 17.76 6.38 11.38
N PHE A 384 18.82 7.11 11.77
CA PHE A 384 19.87 6.63 12.67
C PHE A 384 19.44 6.69 14.15
N THR A 385 18.27 6.13 14.43
CA THR A 385 17.76 5.99 15.79
C THR A 385 17.30 4.56 16.01
N PRO A 386 17.53 3.98 17.19
CA PRO A 386 16.98 2.68 17.55
C PRO A 386 15.44 2.69 17.61
N GLU A 387 14.79 3.85 17.48
CA GLU A 387 13.34 3.96 17.26
C GLU A 387 12.91 3.69 15.81
N SER A 388 13.80 3.88 14.83
CA SER A 388 13.48 3.67 13.42
C SER A 388 13.39 2.18 13.08
N ALA A 389 12.24 1.77 12.52
CA ALA A 389 12.03 0.41 12.03
C ALA A 389 13.06 -0.01 10.97
N LEU A 390 13.52 0.94 10.15
CA LEU A 390 14.55 0.70 9.13
C LEU A 390 15.91 0.39 9.76
N PHE A 391 16.31 1.14 10.79
CA PHE A 391 17.57 0.89 11.50
C PHE A 391 17.57 -0.44 12.23
N ARG A 392 16.49 -0.76 12.95
CA ARG A 392 16.31 -2.07 13.59
C ARG A 392 16.42 -3.19 12.57
N HIS A 393 15.77 -3.05 11.42
CA HIS A 393 15.83 -4.05 10.36
C HIS A 393 17.24 -4.16 9.77
N ALA A 394 17.94 -3.05 9.54
CA ALA A 394 19.32 -3.03 9.04
C ALA A 394 20.27 -3.79 9.96
N VAL A 395 20.23 -3.53 11.27
CA VAL A 395 21.06 -4.23 12.25
C VAL A 395 20.66 -5.70 12.34
N ARG A 396 19.35 -6.00 12.41
CA ARG A 396 18.85 -7.38 12.46
C ARG A 396 19.33 -8.18 11.25
N MET A 397 19.16 -7.65 10.05
CA MET A 397 19.61 -8.32 8.82
C MET A 397 21.12 -8.52 8.79
N SER A 398 21.88 -7.53 9.23
CA SER A 398 23.35 -7.64 9.28
C SER A 398 23.79 -8.74 10.24
N LEU A 399 23.16 -8.81 11.43
CA LEU A 399 23.43 -9.87 12.40
C LEU A 399 22.99 -11.25 11.88
N VAL A 400 21.82 -11.34 11.24
CA VAL A 400 21.32 -12.59 10.62
C VAL A 400 22.29 -13.11 9.56
N LEU A 401 22.77 -12.24 8.65
CA LEU A 401 23.72 -12.64 7.62
C LEU A 401 25.10 -12.96 8.22
N CYS A 402 25.55 -12.21 9.23
CA CYS A 402 26.81 -12.49 9.91
C CYS A 402 26.79 -13.84 10.65
N VAL A 403 25.71 -14.13 11.40
CA VAL A 403 25.54 -15.42 12.11
C VAL A 403 25.41 -16.57 11.12
N GLY A 404 24.62 -16.39 10.05
CA GLY A 404 24.53 -17.36 8.98
C GLY A 404 25.90 -17.65 8.35
N TYR A 405 26.70 -16.63 8.09
CA TYR A 405 28.04 -16.80 7.52
C TYR A 405 29.00 -17.48 8.50
N ALA A 406 28.98 -17.10 9.77
CA ALA A 406 29.77 -17.74 10.81
C ALA A 406 29.44 -19.24 10.94
N LEU A 407 28.14 -19.60 10.87
CA LEU A 407 27.72 -21.00 10.86
C LEU A 407 28.29 -21.77 9.67
N ILE A 408 28.26 -21.18 8.47
CA ILE A 408 28.85 -21.80 7.27
C ILE A 408 30.34 -22.08 7.48
N GLN A 409 31.08 -21.11 8.01
CA GLN A 409 32.52 -21.25 8.26
C GLN A 409 32.85 -22.29 9.34
N ILE A 410 32.06 -22.36 10.41
CA ILE A 410 32.28 -23.31 11.52
C ILE A 410 31.93 -24.75 11.11
N THR A 411 30.85 -24.91 10.35
CA THR A 411 30.32 -26.23 9.98
C THR A 411 30.95 -26.81 8.73
N GLY A 412 31.58 -25.97 7.89
CA GLY A 412 32.15 -26.39 6.62
C GLY A 412 31.09 -26.88 5.61
N LEU A 413 29.83 -26.45 5.75
CA LEU A 413 28.73 -26.90 4.90
C LEU A 413 28.99 -26.55 3.42
N HIS A 414 29.14 -27.59 2.60
CA HIS A 414 29.10 -27.48 1.15
C HIS A 414 27.74 -26.90 0.73
N HIS A 415 27.76 -25.73 0.07
CA HIS A 415 26.59 -24.92 -0.34
C HIS A 415 25.85 -24.12 0.75
N GLY A 416 26.39 -23.96 1.96
CA GLY A 416 25.71 -23.26 3.07
C GLY A 416 25.26 -21.81 2.79
N TYR A 417 25.68 -21.18 1.69
CA TYR A 417 25.24 -19.85 1.24
C TYR A 417 23.71 -19.73 1.07
N TRP A 418 23.00 -20.86 0.89
CA TRP A 418 21.54 -20.88 0.87
C TRP A 418 20.91 -20.46 2.20
N ILE A 419 21.62 -20.60 3.32
CA ILE A 419 21.21 -20.08 4.63
C ILE A 419 21.07 -18.57 4.55
N LEU A 420 22.06 -17.88 3.97
CA LEU A 420 22.08 -16.43 3.77
C LEU A 420 20.97 -16.01 2.82
N LEU A 421 20.82 -16.70 1.69
CA LEU A 421 19.81 -16.38 0.69
C LEU A 421 18.39 -16.51 1.26
N THR A 422 18.12 -17.62 1.96
CA THR A 422 16.84 -17.86 2.60
C THR A 422 16.55 -16.80 3.65
N SER A 423 17.54 -16.48 4.49
CA SER A 423 17.42 -15.44 5.50
C SER A 423 17.08 -14.07 4.88
N LEU A 424 17.73 -13.69 3.78
CA LEU A 424 17.47 -12.43 3.07
C LEU A 424 16.03 -12.33 2.53
N PHE A 425 15.49 -13.40 1.94
CA PHE A 425 14.14 -13.37 1.38
C PHE A 425 13.03 -13.42 2.42
N VAL A 426 13.30 -14.09 3.54
CA VAL A 426 12.28 -14.40 4.54
C VAL A 426 12.23 -13.37 5.65
N CYS A 427 13.38 -12.85 6.09
CA CYS A 427 13.43 -11.85 7.15
C CYS A 427 12.87 -10.52 6.62
N GLN A 428 11.71 -10.13 7.14
CA GLN A 428 11.04 -8.88 6.82
C GLN A 428 11.15 -7.92 8.01
N PRO A 429 10.92 -6.61 7.80
CA PRO A 429 10.88 -5.65 8.91
C PRO A 429 9.86 -6.05 9.99
N ASN A 430 8.72 -6.61 9.58
CA ASN A 430 7.61 -6.98 10.46
C ASN A 430 7.68 -8.46 10.89
N TYR A 431 7.26 -8.74 12.13
CA TYR A 431 7.17 -10.09 12.67
C TYR A 431 6.22 -10.99 11.87
N ASN A 432 4.98 -10.55 11.66
CA ASN A 432 3.96 -11.36 10.97
C ASN A 432 4.34 -11.64 9.51
N ALA A 433 4.90 -10.64 8.83
CA ALA A 433 5.39 -10.80 7.46
C ALA A 433 6.53 -11.83 7.40
N THR A 434 7.44 -11.84 8.38
CA THR A 434 8.51 -12.84 8.47
C THR A 434 7.93 -14.23 8.73
N ARG A 435 7.06 -14.39 9.72
CA ARG A 435 6.42 -15.69 10.05
C ARG A 435 5.67 -16.29 8.87
N HIS A 436 4.89 -15.47 8.17
CA HIS A 436 4.16 -15.93 6.99
C HIS A 436 5.13 -16.36 5.87
N ARG A 437 6.18 -15.56 5.60
CA ARG A 437 7.21 -15.92 4.61
C ARG A 437 8.00 -17.16 5.00
N LEU A 438 8.31 -17.36 6.28
CA LEU A 438 8.97 -18.57 6.80
C LEU A 438 8.18 -19.81 6.41
N ALA A 439 6.89 -19.85 6.76
CA ALA A 439 6.02 -20.99 6.48
C ALA A 439 5.93 -21.27 4.98
N LEU A 440 5.67 -20.24 4.17
CA LEU A 440 5.57 -20.39 2.71
C LEU A 440 6.90 -20.78 2.07
N ARG A 441 8.03 -20.32 2.61
CA ARG A 441 9.37 -20.67 2.12
C ARG A 441 9.67 -22.16 2.37
N ILE A 442 9.36 -22.65 3.58
CA ILE A 442 9.55 -24.06 3.94
C ILE A 442 8.68 -24.95 3.06
N ILE A 443 7.37 -24.67 3.00
CA ILE A 443 6.41 -25.45 2.19
C ILE A 443 6.83 -25.44 0.72
N GLY A 444 7.12 -24.27 0.15
CA GLY A 444 7.49 -24.15 -1.25
C GLY A 444 8.81 -24.87 -1.58
N THR A 445 9.79 -24.84 -0.68
CA THR A 445 11.09 -25.52 -0.91
C THR A 445 10.94 -27.03 -0.82
N LEU A 446 10.20 -27.55 0.17
CA LEU A 446 9.94 -28.99 0.30
C LEU A 446 9.23 -29.54 -0.93
N VAL A 447 8.16 -28.87 -1.37
CA VAL A 447 7.43 -29.27 -2.59
C VAL A 447 8.32 -29.13 -3.83
N GLY A 448 9.12 -28.05 -3.92
CA GLY A 448 10.05 -27.83 -5.03
C GLY A 448 11.12 -28.91 -5.15
N VAL A 449 11.69 -29.36 -4.04
CA VAL A 449 12.67 -30.47 -4.03
C VAL A 449 11.98 -31.80 -4.33
N ALA A 450 10.81 -32.06 -3.72
CA ALA A 450 10.06 -33.30 -3.94
C ALA A 450 9.64 -33.49 -5.41
N ILE A 451 9.29 -32.41 -6.11
CA ILE A 451 9.01 -32.42 -7.56
C ILE A 451 10.30 -32.39 -8.38
N GLY A 452 11.32 -31.65 -7.92
CA GLY A 452 12.58 -31.47 -8.63
C GLY A 452 13.33 -32.76 -8.84
N LEU A 453 13.43 -33.62 -7.82
CA LEU A 453 14.13 -34.89 -7.91
C LEU A 453 13.60 -35.82 -9.04
N PRO A 454 12.28 -36.09 -9.14
CA PRO A 454 11.71 -36.79 -10.29
C PRO A 454 11.99 -36.09 -11.62
N VAL A 455 11.87 -34.76 -11.68
CA VAL A 455 12.12 -34.01 -12.92
C VAL A 455 13.57 -34.17 -13.38
N LEU A 456 14.54 -34.08 -12.46
CA LEU A 456 15.95 -34.32 -12.77
C LEU A 456 16.20 -35.75 -13.26
N TYR A 457 15.49 -36.73 -12.70
CA TYR A 457 15.62 -38.14 -13.09
C TYR A 457 15.03 -38.41 -14.49
N PHE A 458 13.84 -37.89 -14.78
CA PHE A 458 13.15 -38.15 -16.05
C PHE A 458 13.58 -37.23 -17.20
N VAL A 459 14.23 -36.10 -16.92
CA VAL A 459 14.70 -35.12 -17.94
C VAL A 459 16.21 -34.90 -17.82
N PRO A 460 17.04 -35.91 -18.15
CA PRO A 460 18.49 -35.79 -18.05
C PRO A 460 19.10 -34.95 -19.17
N SER A 461 18.40 -34.75 -20.29
CA SER A 461 18.87 -33.96 -21.44
C SER A 461 19.11 -32.49 -21.08
N ILE A 462 20.20 -31.91 -21.57
CA ILE A 462 20.54 -30.49 -21.39
C ILE A 462 19.42 -29.61 -21.95
N GLU A 463 18.94 -29.89 -23.16
CA GLU A 463 17.91 -29.12 -23.85
C GLU A 463 16.61 -29.09 -23.03
N GLY A 464 16.21 -30.24 -22.48
CA GLY A 464 15.05 -30.35 -21.60
C GLY A 464 15.20 -29.52 -20.33
N GLN A 465 16.38 -29.53 -19.70
CA GLN A 465 16.65 -28.72 -18.51
C GLN A 465 16.62 -27.22 -18.83
N LEU A 466 17.21 -26.81 -19.94
CA LEU A 466 17.21 -25.43 -20.43
C LEU A 466 15.79 -24.90 -20.66
N ILE A 467 14.91 -25.71 -21.29
CA ILE A 467 13.49 -25.38 -21.46
C ILE A 467 12.79 -25.23 -20.10
N LEU A 468 13.03 -26.17 -19.19
CA LEU A 468 12.42 -26.15 -17.86
C LEU A 468 12.91 -24.97 -17.00
N ILE A 469 14.16 -24.52 -17.15
CA ILE A 469 14.68 -23.31 -16.49
C ILE A 469 13.87 -22.08 -16.93
N VAL A 470 13.61 -21.94 -18.23
CA VAL A 470 12.79 -20.84 -18.74
C VAL A 470 11.37 -20.91 -18.17
N ILE A 471 10.73 -22.08 -18.23
CA ILE A 471 9.35 -22.27 -17.76
C ILE A 471 9.24 -21.97 -16.27
N THR A 472 10.09 -22.60 -15.45
CA THR A 472 10.08 -22.41 -14.00
C THR A 472 10.42 -20.97 -13.61
N GLY A 473 11.33 -20.30 -14.33
CA GLY A 473 11.64 -18.89 -14.09
C GLY A 473 10.48 -17.95 -14.42
N VAL A 474 9.77 -18.18 -15.53
CA VAL A 474 8.54 -17.41 -15.86
C VAL A 474 7.48 -17.63 -14.78
N LEU A 475 7.27 -18.88 -14.35
CA LEU A 475 6.28 -19.21 -13.33
C LEU A 475 6.65 -18.60 -11.96
N PHE A 476 7.93 -18.59 -11.57
CA PHE A 476 8.40 -17.88 -10.38
C PHE A 476 7.94 -16.42 -10.40
N PHE A 477 8.22 -15.72 -11.50
CA PHE A 477 7.87 -14.31 -11.66
C PHE A 477 6.36 -14.05 -11.81
N ALA A 478 5.60 -15.00 -12.35
CA ALA A 478 4.15 -14.93 -12.44
C ALA A 478 3.48 -15.05 -11.06
N PHE A 479 4.00 -15.92 -10.19
CA PHE A 479 3.40 -16.21 -8.88
C PHE A 479 3.97 -15.39 -7.72
N ARG A 480 5.13 -14.72 -7.86
CA ARG A 480 5.83 -14.05 -6.74
C ARG A 480 4.98 -13.06 -5.94
N ASN A 481 4.02 -12.39 -6.58
CA ASN A 481 3.16 -11.38 -5.96
C ASN A 481 1.74 -11.89 -5.64
N VAL A 482 1.41 -13.13 -6.02
CA VAL A 482 0.07 -13.71 -5.87
C VAL A 482 0.08 -14.88 -4.89
N GLN A 483 1.01 -15.83 -5.08
CA GLN A 483 1.15 -17.01 -4.24
C GLN A 483 2.62 -17.33 -4.00
N TYR A 484 3.18 -16.80 -2.91
CA TYR A 484 4.61 -16.85 -2.63
C TYR A 484 5.17 -18.27 -2.38
N ALA A 485 4.35 -19.21 -1.89
CA ALA A 485 4.74 -20.63 -1.80
C ALA A 485 5.01 -21.24 -3.18
N HIS A 486 4.11 -21.02 -4.16
CA HIS A 486 4.31 -21.47 -5.54
C HIS A 486 5.54 -20.82 -6.18
N ALA A 487 5.75 -19.52 -5.95
CA ALA A 487 6.97 -18.85 -6.40
C ALA A 487 8.23 -19.51 -5.80
N THR A 488 8.22 -19.81 -4.50
CA THR A 488 9.34 -20.50 -3.83
C THR A 488 9.59 -21.90 -4.42
N MET A 489 8.53 -22.64 -4.74
CA MET A 489 8.64 -23.94 -5.41
C MET A 489 9.33 -23.79 -6.77
N PHE A 490 8.88 -22.87 -7.61
CA PHE A 490 9.43 -22.67 -8.95
C PHE A 490 10.88 -22.16 -8.94
N ILE A 491 11.25 -21.25 -8.04
CA ILE A 491 12.66 -20.81 -7.94
C ILE A 491 13.56 -21.94 -7.42
N THR A 492 13.03 -22.84 -6.57
CA THR A 492 13.79 -24.01 -6.12
C THR A 492 14.02 -24.98 -7.28
N LEU A 493 12.99 -25.25 -8.08
CA LEU A 493 13.12 -26.05 -9.31
C LEU A 493 14.13 -25.44 -10.29
N LEU A 494 14.02 -24.13 -10.56
CA LEU A 494 14.94 -23.41 -11.44
C LEU A 494 16.39 -23.59 -11.00
N VAL A 495 16.66 -23.41 -9.71
CA VAL A 495 18.00 -23.55 -9.14
C VAL A 495 18.50 -25.00 -9.25
N LEU A 496 17.69 -25.99 -8.90
CA LEU A 496 18.09 -27.40 -9.01
C LEU A 496 18.43 -27.78 -10.45
N LEU A 497 17.64 -27.31 -11.42
CA LEU A 497 17.92 -27.49 -12.84
C LEU A 497 19.23 -26.82 -13.25
N CYS A 498 19.49 -25.59 -12.80
CA CYS A 498 20.75 -24.89 -13.05
C CYS A 498 21.98 -25.66 -12.53
N PHE A 499 21.93 -26.21 -11.31
CA PHE A 499 23.03 -27.02 -10.76
C PHE A 499 23.14 -28.39 -11.42
N ASN A 500 22.04 -28.95 -11.92
CA ASN A 500 22.08 -30.20 -12.67
C ASN A 500 22.82 -30.06 -14.02
N LEU A 501 22.87 -28.86 -14.60
CA LEU A 501 23.72 -28.58 -15.77
C LEU A 501 25.22 -28.76 -15.47
N LEU A 502 25.62 -28.69 -14.20
CA LEU A 502 26.98 -28.95 -13.73
C LEU A 502 27.17 -30.38 -13.19
N GLY A 503 26.11 -31.20 -13.17
CA GLY A 503 26.12 -32.55 -12.59
C GLY A 503 25.80 -32.62 -11.09
N GLU A 504 25.52 -31.50 -10.43
CA GLU A 504 25.36 -31.42 -8.97
C GLU A 504 23.88 -31.37 -8.51
N GLY A 505 22.92 -31.55 -9.42
CA GLY A 505 21.49 -31.30 -9.15
C GLY A 505 20.90 -32.14 -8.02
N PHE A 506 21.28 -33.42 -7.93
CA PHE A 506 20.83 -34.33 -6.87
C PHE A 506 21.56 -34.06 -5.54
N GLU A 507 22.83 -33.69 -5.59
CA GLU A 507 23.67 -33.43 -4.42
C GLU A 507 23.20 -32.18 -3.66
N VAL A 508 22.73 -31.16 -4.38
CA VAL A 508 22.27 -29.89 -3.79
C VAL A 508 20.83 -29.98 -3.25
N ALA A 509 20.06 -31.02 -3.58
CA ALA A 509 18.65 -31.14 -3.20
C ALA A 509 18.42 -31.24 -1.68
N LEU A 510 19.18 -32.07 -0.97
CA LEU A 510 19.08 -32.22 0.48
C LEU A 510 19.66 -31.01 1.25
N PRO A 511 20.87 -30.51 0.93
CA PRO A 511 21.40 -29.26 1.49
C PRO A 511 20.41 -28.11 1.36
N ARG A 512 19.71 -28.01 0.22
CA ARG A 512 18.69 -26.98 0.01
C ARG A 512 17.58 -26.99 1.05
N VAL A 513 17.10 -28.17 1.47
CA VAL A 513 16.08 -28.28 2.52
C VAL A 513 16.66 -27.88 3.88
N ILE A 514 17.83 -28.42 4.23
CA ILE A 514 18.50 -28.18 5.52
C ILE A 514 18.84 -26.70 5.68
N ASP A 515 19.49 -26.10 4.68
CA ASP A 515 19.87 -24.69 4.69
C ASP A 515 18.66 -23.75 4.75
N THR A 516 17.56 -24.16 4.12
CA THR A 516 16.30 -23.41 4.21
C THR A 516 15.75 -23.44 5.63
N LEU A 517 15.77 -24.60 6.30
CA LEU A 517 15.33 -24.71 7.69
C LEU A 517 16.22 -23.90 8.63
N ILE A 518 17.55 -23.95 8.45
CA ILE A 518 18.51 -23.19 9.25
C ILE A 518 18.33 -21.69 9.03
N GLY A 519 18.27 -21.23 7.77
CA GLY A 519 18.05 -19.80 7.46
C GLY A 519 16.71 -19.29 8.00
N CYS A 520 15.66 -20.10 7.90
CA CYS A 520 14.37 -19.81 8.52
C CYS A 520 14.48 -19.71 10.06
N ALA A 521 15.18 -20.63 10.71
CA ALA A 521 15.37 -20.62 12.17
C ALA A 521 16.14 -19.37 12.64
N ILE A 522 17.21 -18.99 11.96
CA ILE A 522 17.99 -17.78 12.27
C ILE A 522 17.14 -16.53 12.10
N ALA A 523 16.41 -16.40 10.98
CA ALA A 523 15.53 -15.26 10.73
C ALA A 523 14.40 -15.17 11.77
N TRP A 524 13.80 -16.30 12.14
CA TRP A 524 12.77 -16.38 13.17
C TRP A 524 13.30 -15.95 14.54
N ALA A 525 14.46 -16.48 14.95
CA ALA A 525 15.10 -16.12 16.22
C ALA A 525 15.44 -14.62 16.23
N ALA A 526 15.98 -14.09 15.14
CA ALA A 526 16.32 -12.69 15.04
C ALA A 526 15.12 -11.76 15.20
N VAL A 527 13.99 -12.07 14.54
CA VAL A 527 12.78 -11.25 14.64
C VAL A 527 12.07 -11.42 16.00
N SER A 528 12.25 -12.57 16.66
CA SER A 528 11.67 -12.85 17.97
C SER A 528 12.45 -12.21 19.13
N PHE A 529 13.78 -12.18 19.05
CA PHE A 529 14.67 -11.76 20.15
C PHE A 529 15.35 -10.40 19.93
N ILE A 530 15.66 -10.02 18.68
CA ILE A 530 16.39 -8.76 18.39
C ILE A 530 15.39 -7.64 18.06
N TRP A 531 15.16 -6.77 19.05
CA TRP A 531 14.22 -5.63 18.99
C TRP A 531 12.87 -6.01 18.35
N PRO A 532 12.07 -6.87 19.00
CA PRO A 532 10.78 -7.25 18.44
C PRO A 532 9.88 -6.00 18.32
N ASP A 533 9.58 -5.63 17.08
CA ASP A 533 8.82 -4.43 16.72
C ASP A 533 7.34 -4.79 16.69
N TRP A 534 6.78 -4.98 17.90
CA TRP A 534 5.34 -5.19 18.03
C TRP A 534 4.66 -3.87 17.70
N ARG A 535 4.01 -3.78 16.54
CA ARG A 535 3.46 -2.52 16.05
C ARG A 535 2.37 -1.98 16.96
N PHE A 536 1.70 -2.85 17.74
CA PHE A 536 0.78 -2.42 18.79
C PHE A 536 1.45 -1.51 19.83
N ARG A 537 2.76 -1.61 20.06
CA ARG A 537 3.48 -0.73 21.01
C ARG A 537 3.49 0.73 20.57
N ASN A 538 3.34 0.98 19.27
CA ASN A 538 3.15 2.32 18.71
C ASN A 538 1.68 2.72 18.58
N LEU A 539 0.73 1.84 18.89
CA LEU A 539 -0.71 2.15 18.77
C LEU A 539 -1.08 3.45 19.49
N PRO A 540 -0.63 3.73 20.74
CA PRO A 540 -0.94 5.01 21.38
C PRO A 540 -0.45 6.22 20.56
N ARG A 541 0.76 6.16 20.00
CA ARG A 541 1.33 7.23 19.15
C ARG A 541 0.58 7.37 17.81
N VAL A 542 0.12 6.26 17.22
CA VAL A 542 -0.61 6.26 15.95
C VAL A 542 -2.03 6.81 16.15
N VAL A 543 -2.69 6.42 17.24
CA VAL A 543 -3.99 6.98 17.66
C VAL A 543 -3.88 8.49 17.87
N GLU A 544 -2.91 8.94 18.66
CA GLU A 544 -2.65 10.38 18.90
C GLU A 544 -2.44 11.13 17.57
N ARG A 545 -1.63 10.58 16.65
CA ARG A 545 -1.44 11.20 15.33
C ARG A 545 -2.71 11.24 14.47
N ALA A 546 -3.56 10.22 14.54
CA ALA A 546 -4.82 10.17 13.81
C ALA A 546 -5.81 11.22 14.33
N LEU A 547 -5.96 11.30 15.65
CA LEU A 547 -6.81 12.30 16.31
C LEU A 547 -6.32 13.72 16.01
N ASN A 548 -5.01 13.99 16.12
CA ASN A 548 -4.45 15.32 15.83
C ASN A 548 -4.53 15.68 14.34
N ALA A 549 -4.52 14.70 13.45
CA ALA A 549 -4.75 14.94 12.02
C ALA A 549 -6.23 15.26 11.75
N ASN A 550 -7.16 14.65 12.49
CA ASN A 550 -8.58 14.98 12.45
C ASN A 550 -8.86 16.39 12.98
N CYS A 551 -8.27 16.82 14.10
CA CYS A 551 -8.39 18.20 14.58
C CYS A 551 -7.93 19.21 13.52
N ARG A 552 -6.72 19.03 12.97
CA ARG A 552 -6.19 19.89 11.90
C ARG A 552 -7.06 19.90 10.63
N TYR A 553 -7.70 18.78 10.31
CA TYR A 553 -8.62 18.72 9.18
C TYR A 553 -9.91 19.50 9.46
N LEU A 554 -10.43 19.39 10.68
CA LEU A 554 -11.59 20.16 11.12
C LEU A 554 -11.29 21.67 11.17
N ASP A 555 -10.12 22.09 11.66
CA ASP A 555 -9.66 23.49 11.64
C ASP A 555 -9.60 24.05 10.22
N ALA A 556 -9.03 23.27 9.28
CA ALA A 556 -8.95 23.68 7.88
C ALA A 556 -10.31 23.78 7.19
N ILE A 557 -11.32 23.06 7.69
CA ILE A 557 -12.71 23.19 7.25
C ILE A 557 -13.39 24.42 7.88
N LEU A 558 -13.13 24.67 9.17
CA LEU A 558 -13.64 25.82 9.91
C LEU A 558 -13.29 27.14 9.20
N GLU A 559 -12.03 27.28 8.77
CA GLU A 559 -11.57 28.46 8.03
C GLU A 559 -12.43 28.71 6.76
N GLN A 560 -12.87 27.66 6.07
CA GLN A 560 -13.68 27.78 4.86
C GLN A 560 -15.15 28.10 5.13
N TYR A 561 -15.67 27.75 6.30
CA TYR A 561 -17.01 28.18 6.72
C TYR A 561 -17.04 29.69 7.01
N HIS A 562 -15.93 30.27 7.49
CA HIS A 562 -15.78 31.72 7.69
C HIS A 562 -15.46 32.49 6.41
N GLN A 563 -14.47 32.03 5.63
CA GLN A 563 -13.92 32.78 4.49
C GLN A 563 -14.61 32.42 3.16
N GLY A 564 -15.29 31.28 3.10
CA GLY A 564 -15.83 30.68 1.89
C GLY A 564 -14.95 29.56 1.35
N ARG A 565 -15.53 28.78 0.43
CA ARG A 565 -14.89 27.58 -0.12
C ARG A 565 -13.63 27.94 -0.89
N ASP A 566 -12.50 27.42 -0.43
CA ASP A 566 -11.22 27.53 -1.10
C ASP A 566 -10.54 26.16 -1.20
N ASN A 567 -10.06 25.81 -2.39
CA ASN A 567 -9.32 24.57 -2.63
C ASN A 567 -7.80 24.72 -2.44
N ARG A 568 -7.38 25.73 -1.67
CA ARG A 568 -5.98 25.96 -1.27
C ARG A 568 -5.27 24.71 -0.77
N LEU A 569 -3.94 24.76 -0.92
CA LEU A 569 -3.02 23.70 -0.57
C LEU A 569 -3.16 23.22 0.88
N ALA A 570 -3.39 24.13 1.82
CA ALA A 570 -3.50 23.83 3.26
C ALA A 570 -4.63 22.82 3.55
N TYR A 571 -5.84 23.08 3.05
CA TYR A 571 -6.97 22.18 3.18
C TYR A 571 -6.70 20.80 2.57
N ARG A 572 -6.12 20.77 1.35
CA ARG A 572 -5.79 19.51 0.66
C ARG A 572 -4.78 18.67 1.44
N ILE A 573 -3.79 19.32 2.09
CA ILE A 573 -2.81 18.66 2.95
C ILE A 573 -3.48 18.12 4.21
N ALA A 574 -4.26 18.94 4.92
CA ALA A 574 -4.93 18.53 6.16
C ALA A 574 -5.86 17.32 5.93
N ARG A 575 -6.70 17.38 4.88
CA ARG A 575 -7.56 16.27 4.44
C ARG A 575 -6.77 15.00 4.16
N ARG A 576 -5.67 15.11 3.40
CA ARG A 576 -4.82 13.97 3.05
C ARG A 576 -4.19 13.37 4.30
N ASP A 577 -3.67 14.21 5.18
CA ASP A 577 -2.98 13.76 6.40
C ASP A 577 -3.96 13.03 7.34
N ALA A 578 -5.21 13.51 7.48
CA ALA A 578 -6.27 12.81 8.22
C ALA A 578 -6.54 11.39 7.67
N HIS A 579 -6.81 11.28 6.36
CA HIS A 579 -7.04 9.98 5.74
C HIS A 579 -5.80 9.06 5.74
N ASN A 580 -4.59 9.62 5.65
CA ASN A 580 -3.35 8.86 5.76
C ASN A 580 -3.15 8.30 7.17
N SER A 581 -3.42 9.09 8.21
CA SER A 581 -3.32 8.63 9.59
C SER A 581 -4.41 7.60 9.93
N ASP A 582 -5.63 7.75 9.40
CA ASP A 582 -6.69 6.74 9.49
C ASP A 582 -6.27 5.42 8.82
N ALA A 583 -5.65 5.50 7.62
CA ALA A 583 -5.09 4.34 6.92
C ALA A 583 -3.93 3.68 7.67
N GLU A 584 -3.07 4.47 8.33
CA GLU A 584 -1.99 3.97 9.19
C GLU A 584 -2.57 3.21 10.40
N LEU A 585 -3.58 3.78 11.06
CA LEU A 585 -4.29 3.14 12.17
C LEU A 585 -4.92 1.81 11.72
N ALA A 586 -5.65 1.80 10.60
CA ALA A 586 -6.23 0.59 10.01
C ALA A 586 -5.16 -0.49 9.77
N SER A 587 -3.99 -0.10 9.25
CA SER A 587 -2.86 -1.01 9.04
C SER A 587 -2.33 -1.59 10.36
N VAL A 588 -2.18 -0.77 11.41
CA VAL A 588 -1.68 -1.25 12.72
C VAL A 588 -2.67 -2.23 13.35
N VAL A 589 -3.96 -1.90 13.36
CA VAL A 589 -5.01 -2.76 13.93
C VAL A 589 -5.15 -4.07 13.17
N SER A 590 -5.12 -4.04 11.84
CA SER A 590 -5.17 -5.25 11.01
C SER A 590 -4.02 -6.21 11.32
N ASN A 591 -2.80 -5.67 11.47
CA ASN A 591 -1.61 -6.47 11.77
C ASN A 591 -1.65 -7.07 13.19
N MET A 592 -2.34 -6.43 14.14
CA MET A 592 -2.42 -6.84 15.54
C MET A 592 -3.07 -8.21 15.75
N SER A 593 -4.01 -8.59 14.86
CA SER A 593 -4.73 -9.88 14.92
C SER A 593 -3.82 -11.11 14.91
N THR A 594 -2.59 -10.96 14.40
CA THR A 594 -1.61 -12.04 14.27
C THR A 594 -0.44 -11.94 15.25
N GLU A 595 -0.41 -10.90 16.11
CA GLU A 595 0.65 -10.69 17.08
C GLU A 595 0.42 -11.51 18.38
N PRO A 596 1.37 -12.36 18.81
CA PRO A 596 1.20 -13.29 19.92
C PRO A 596 0.97 -12.64 21.30
N ARG A 597 1.30 -11.35 21.45
CA ARG A 597 1.15 -10.60 22.72
C ARG A 597 -0.08 -9.68 22.74
N ALA A 598 -0.83 -9.59 21.65
CA ALA A 598 -2.08 -8.83 21.62
C ALA A 598 -3.20 -9.69 22.22
N THR A 599 -3.62 -9.38 23.45
CA THR A 599 -4.75 -10.05 24.11
C THR A 599 -6.05 -9.78 23.35
N ALA A 600 -7.09 -10.59 23.59
CA ALA A 600 -8.39 -10.39 22.96
C ALA A 600 -8.95 -8.99 23.24
N GLU A 601 -8.82 -8.53 24.48
CA GLU A 601 -9.25 -7.19 24.92
C GLU A 601 -8.51 -6.07 24.16
N ILE A 602 -7.18 -6.14 24.05
CA ILE A 602 -6.38 -5.15 23.31
C ILE A 602 -6.86 -5.05 21.86
N ARG A 603 -7.11 -6.19 21.23
CA ARG A 603 -7.60 -6.24 19.85
C ARG A 603 -8.97 -5.60 19.74
N GLU A 604 -9.91 -5.98 20.60
CA GLU A 604 -11.27 -5.45 20.59
C GLU A 604 -11.31 -3.93 20.80
N THR A 605 -10.60 -3.41 21.80
CA THR A 605 -10.47 -1.97 22.04
C THR A 605 -9.88 -1.25 20.83
N ALA A 606 -8.83 -1.80 20.20
CA ALA A 606 -8.22 -1.23 19.01
C ALA A 606 -9.14 -1.27 17.77
N PHE A 607 -9.90 -2.36 17.59
CA PHE A 607 -10.92 -2.49 16.55
C PHE A 607 -12.01 -1.43 16.71
N ARG A 608 -12.55 -1.32 17.92
CA ARG A 608 -13.62 -0.35 18.23
C ARG A 608 -13.15 1.08 18.01
N LEU A 609 -11.94 1.41 18.48
CA LEU A 609 -11.37 2.74 18.28
C LEU A 609 -11.12 3.05 16.79
N LEU A 610 -10.65 2.08 16.00
CA LEU A 610 -10.51 2.26 14.55
C LEU A 610 -11.85 2.60 13.90
N CYS A 611 -12.92 1.84 14.21
CA CYS A 611 -14.26 2.09 13.67
C CYS A 611 -14.77 3.49 14.06
N LEU A 612 -14.55 3.91 15.32
CA LEU A 612 -14.92 5.24 15.80
C LEU A 612 -14.11 6.35 15.13
N ASN A 613 -12.79 6.22 15.02
CA ASN A 613 -11.94 7.19 14.34
C ASN A 613 -12.29 7.32 12.84
N HIS A 614 -12.56 6.19 12.18
CA HIS A 614 -12.99 6.19 10.78
C HIS A 614 -14.34 6.91 10.61
N THR A 615 -15.28 6.66 11.51
CA THR A 615 -16.60 7.34 11.54
C THR A 615 -16.44 8.83 11.84
N PHE A 616 -15.58 9.20 12.79
CA PHE A 616 -15.27 10.58 13.13
C PHE A 616 -14.68 11.33 11.92
N THR A 617 -13.69 10.73 11.26
CA THR A 617 -13.11 11.24 10.00
C THR A 617 -14.16 11.39 8.90
N SER A 618 -15.14 10.48 8.85
CA SER A 618 -16.25 10.51 7.89
C SER A 618 -17.22 11.67 8.14
N TYR A 619 -17.50 12.01 9.41
CA TYR A 619 -18.31 13.19 9.76
C TYR A 619 -17.59 14.51 9.46
N ILE A 620 -16.28 14.57 9.73
CA ILE A 620 -15.44 15.71 9.30
C ILE A 620 -15.45 15.82 7.77
N SER A 621 -15.37 14.69 7.06
CA SER A 621 -15.44 14.67 5.59
C SER A 621 -16.78 15.17 5.07
N THR A 622 -17.89 14.88 5.75
CA THR A 622 -19.21 15.43 5.43
C THR A 622 -19.25 16.95 5.57
N LEU A 623 -18.69 17.50 6.66
CA LEU A 623 -18.53 18.95 6.82
C LEU A 623 -17.65 19.53 5.71
N GLY A 624 -16.58 18.84 5.33
CA GLY A 624 -15.72 19.21 4.21
C GLY A 624 -16.47 19.24 2.88
N ALA A 625 -17.23 18.19 2.55
CA ALA A 625 -17.95 18.07 1.28
C ALA A 625 -19.03 19.15 1.08
N HIS A 626 -19.54 19.71 2.18
CA HIS A 626 -20.58 20.75 2.19
C HIS A 626 -20.11 22.12 2.68
N ARG A 627 -18.78 22.35 2.72
CA ARG A 627 -18.18 23.62 3.14
C ARG A 627 -18.53 24.76 2.19
N GLU A 628 -19.15 25.79 2.73
CA GLU A 628 -19.51 27.04 2.05
C GLU A 628 -19.50 28.16 3.10
N LYS A 629 -19.46 29.42 2.67
CA LYS A 629 -19.46 30.52 3.64
C LYS A 629 -20.81 30.58 4.37
N LEU A 630 -20.81 30.45 5.70
CA LEU A 630 -22.02 30.65 6.50
C LEU A 630 -22.19 32.13 6.82
N THR A 631 -23.45 32.56 6.89
CA THR A 631 -23.79 33.94 7.27
C THR A 631 -24.35 34.06 8.68
N ASN A 632 -24.77 32.95 9.30
CA ASN A 632 -25.35 32.96 10.64
C ASN A 632 -24.22 32.97 11.71
N PRO A 633 -24.03 34.09 12.44
CA PRO A 633 -22.96 34.20 13.43
C PRO A 633 -23.15 33.26 14.63
N GLY A 634 -24.39 32.90 14.98
CA GLY A 634 -24.65 31.96 16.08
C GLY A 634 -24.15 30.54 15.77
N ILE A 635 -24.27 30.12 14.51
CA ILE A 635 -23.78 28.81 14.04
C ILE A 635 -22.26 28.82 13.89
N LEU A 636 -21.69 29.92 13.38
CA LEU A 636 -20.24 30.08 13.30
C LEU A 636 -19.59 30.02 14.68
N ASN A 637 -20.12 30.78 15.66
CA ASN A 637 -19.60 30.74 17.03
C ASN A 637 -19.76 29.34 17.65
N LEU A 638 -20.89 28.67 17.43
CA LEU A 638 -21.07 27.29 17.90
C LEU A 638 -20.09 26.32 17.25
N LEU A 639 -19.81 26.49 15.96
CA LEU A 639 -18.82 25.68 15.25
C LEU A 639 -17.41 25.97 15.80
N ASP A 640 -17.04 27.24 16.01
CA ASP A 640 -15.77 27.62 16.65
C ASP A 640 -15.63 26.95 18.03
N ASP A 641 -16.66 27.06 18.88
CA ASP A 641 -16.69 26.45 20.21
C ASP A 641 -16.61 24.91 20.14
N ALA A 642 -17.29 24.29 19.17
CA ALA A 642 -17.28 22.85 18.98
C ALA A 642 -15.91 22.34 18.50
N VAL A 643 -15.22 23.08 17.63
CA VAL A 643 -13.86 22.73 17.20
C VAL A 643 -12.88 22.84 18.36
N CYS A 644 -12.94 23.93 19.15
CA CYS A 644 -12.15 24.06 20.36
C CYS A 644 -12.46 22.94 21.38
N TYR A 645 -13.73 22.59 21.54
CA TYR A 645 -14.14 21.49 22.42
C TYR A 645 -13.60 20.14 21.95
N VAL A 646 -13.67 19.83 20.65
CA VAL A 646 -13.10 18.61 20.09
C VAL A 646 -11.60 18.53 20.37
N ASP A 647 -10.88 19.64 20.18
CA ASP A 647 -9.43 19.67 20.43
C ASP A 647 -9.11 19.49 21.91
N ASP A 648 -9.80 20.23 22.81
CA ASP A 648 -9.69 20.07 24.25
C ASP A 648 -10.01 18.63 24.68
N ALA A 649 -11.12 18.07 24.21
CA ALA A 649 -11.57 16.72 24.58
C ALA A 649 -10.61 15.62 24.09
N LEU A 650 -9.91 15.78 22.97
CA LEU A 650 -8.95 14.76 22.50
C LEU A 650 -7.56 14.85 23.18
N HIS A 651 -7.26 15.99 23.82
CA HIS A 651 -5.97 16.27 24.45
C HIS A 651 -6.01 16.42 25.98
N HIS A 652 -7.20 16.42 26.60
CA HIS A 652 -7.34 16.66 28.03
C HIS A 652 -6.75 15.55 28.92
N ARG A 653 -6.44 15.92 30.17
CA ARG A 653 -6.02 14.98 31.22
C ARG A 653 -7.25 14.48 31.99
N PRO A 654 -7.16 13.34 32.69
CA PRO A 654 -8.28 12.84 33.51
C PRO A 654 -8.83 13.85 34.54
N ALA A 655 -8.01 14.81 34.98
CA ALA A 655 -8.44 15.86 35.90
C ALA A 655 -9.41 16.89 35.27
N ASP A 656 -9.44 16.98 33.94
CA ASP A 656 -10.26 17.93 33.18
C ASP A 656 -11.62 17.34 32.77
N GLU A 657 -11.85 16.04 33.01
CA GLU A 657 -13.06 15.30 32.64
C GLU A 657 -14.38 15.98 33.07
N PRO A 658 -14.54 16.51 34.30
CA PRO A 658 -15.78 17.23 34.67
C PRO A 658 -15.98 18.53 33.87
N ARG A 659 -14.90 19.24 33.53
CA ARG A 659 -14.95 20.46 32.70
C ARG A 659 -15.38 20.12 31.27
N VAL A 660 -14.83 19.03 30.72
CA VAL A 660 -15.17 18.52 29.38
C VAL A 660 -16.62 18.02 29.33
N GLN A 661 -17.11 17.36 30.38
CA GLN A 661 -18.50 16.92 30.48
C GLN A 661 -19.47 18.13 30.55
N GLN A 662 -19.12 19.16 31.30
CA GLN A 662 -19.95 20.37 31.39
C GLN A 662 -20.02 21.11 30.04
N ALA A 663 -18.88 21.29 29.37
CA ALA A 663 -18.83 21.92 28.05
C ALA A 663 -19.62 21.12 26.99
N LEU A 664 -19.61 19.78 27.09
CA LEU A 664 -20.43 18.89 26.28
C LEU A 664 -21.92 19.17 26.44
N ASP A 665 -22.38 19.22 27.69
CA ASP A 665 -23.79 19.45 28.02
C ASP A 665 -24.24 20.85 27.55
N GLU A 666 -23.40 21.86 27.73
CA GLU A 666 -23.65 23.23 27.24
C GLU A 666 -23.74 23.29 25.71
N LEU A 667 -22.83 22.62 24.99
CA LEU A 667 -22.86 22.53 23.53
C LEU A 667 -24.10 21.77 23.04
N ALA A 668 -24.43 20.64 23.66
CA ALA A 668 -25.61 19.85 23.32
C ALA A 668 -26.90 20.65 23.52
N GLN A 669 -27.01 21.40 24.62
CA GLN A 669 -28.13 22.31 24.86
C GLN A 669 -28.19 23.40 23.80
N ARG A 670 -27.07 24.05 23.46
CA ARG A 670 -27.04 25.08 22.42
C ARG A 670 -27.45 24.53 21.06
N ILE A 671 -26.99 23.34 20.66
CA ILE A 671 -27.39 22.68 19.41
C ILE A 671 -28.91 22.46 19.37
N ALA A 672 -29.51 22.06 20.49
CA ALA A 672 -30.96 21.80 20.57
C ALA A 672 -31.82 23.07 20.48
N HIS A 673 -31.29 24.24 20.89
CA HIS A 673 -32.03 25.50 20.96
C HIS A 673 -31.71 26.47 19.81
N LEU A 674 -30.67 26.21 19.02
CA LEU A 674 -30.28 27.09 17.92
C LEU A 674 -31.22 26.89 16.73
N ASP A 675 -31.95 27.93 16.34
CA ASP A 675 -32.72 27.92 15.10
C ASP A 675 -31.76 28.08 13.90
N PRO A 676 -31.66 27.08 13.00
CA PRO A 676 -30.80 27.17 11.83
C PRO A 676 -31.20 28.29 10.85
N GLY A 677 -32.43 28.82 10.96
CA GLY A 677 -32.94 29.85 10.06
C GLY A 677 -33.09 29.38 8.61
N ASN A 678 -33.05 30.33 7.66
CA ASN A 678 -33.23 30.06 6.22
C ASN A 678 -31.95 29.57 5.50
N ASP A 679 -30.84 29.40 6.21
CA ASP A 679 -29.61 28.89 5.60
C ASP A 679 -29.76 27.38 5.32
N SER A 680 -29.72 27.01 4.04
CA SER A 680 -29.97 25.64 3.59
C SER A 680 -28.98 24.60 4.14
N LYS A 681 -27.79 25.02 4.59
CA LYS A 681 -26.71 24.13 5.06
C LYS A 681 -26.53 24.13 6.58
N ALA A 682 -27.01 25.16 7.26
CA ALA A 682 -27.00 25.27 8.72
C ALA A 682 -27.47 23.99 9.46
N PRO A 683 -28.60 23.35 9.08
CA PRO A 683 -29.05 22.12 9.75
C PRO A 683 -28.07 20.95 9.62
N LEU A 684 -27.39 20.83 8.47
CA LEU A 684 -26.38 19.80 8.26
C LEU A 684 -25.19 20.04 9.19
N VAL A 685 -24.71 21.28 9.28
CA VAL A 685 -23.55 21.63 10.13
C VAL A 685 -23.86 21.30 11.58
N LEU A 686 -25.02 21.71 12.10
CA LEU A 686 -25.46 21.38 13.46
C LEU A 686 -25.55 19.87 13.69
N GLN A 687 -26.13 19.14 12.73
CA GLN A 687 -26.23 17.68 12.80
C GLN A 687 -24.85 17.01 12.86
N GLN A 688 -23.92 17.41 11.99
CA GLN A 688 -22.58 16.81 11.94
C GLN A 688 -21.76 17.15 13.19
N ILE A 689 -21.86 18.37 13.73
CA ILE A 689 -21.25 18.73 15.01
C ILE A 689 -21.80 17.81 16.12
N GLY A 690 -23.13 17.66 16.22
CA GLY A 690 -23.74 16.77 17.20
C GLY A 690 -23.27 15.32 17.08
N LEU A 691 -23.12 14.82 15.85
CA LEU A 691 -22.60 13.48 15.57
C LEU A 691 -21.13 13.31 15.96
N LEU A 692 -20.27 14.31 15.70
CA LEU A 692 -18.87 14.31 16.14
C LEU A 692 -18.77 14.26 17.66
N ILE A 693 -19.50 15.18 18.31
CA ILE A 693 -19.54 15.33 19.75
C ILE A 693 -20.02 14.05 20.45
N ALA A 694 -21.03 13.36 19.89
CA ALA A 694 -21.55 12.11 20.44
C ALA A 694 -20.53 10.95 20.45
N LEU A 695 -19.51 10.98 19.58
CA LEU A 695 -18.47 9.93 19.55
C LEU A 695 -17.34 10.18 20.55
N LEU A 696 -17.11 11.44 20.95
CA LEU A 696 -15.95 11.83 21.75
C LEU A 696 -15.84 11.09 23.10
N PRO A 697 -16.90 10.92 23.91
CA PRO A 697 -16.77 10.25 25.21
C PRO A 697 -16.19 8.84 25.10
N GLU A 698 -16.66 8.07 24.11
CA GLU A 698 -16.19 6.71 23.87
C GLU A 698 -14.76 6.70 23.28
N ILE A 699 -14.45 7.61 22.36
CA ILE A 699 -13.09 7.78 21.81
C ILE A 699 -12.10 8.08 22.93
N CYS A 700 -12.40 9.04 23.80
CA CYS A 700 -11.54 9.45 24.92
C CYS A 700 -11.33 8.29 25.91
N ARG A 701 -12.39 7.56 26.26
CA ARG A 701 -12.28 6.37 27.13
C ARG A 701 -11.35 5.31 26.55
N LEU A 702 -11.53 4.95 25.28
CA LEU A 702 -10.69 3.94 24.63
C LEU A 702 -9.26 4.44 24.42
N GLN A 703 -9.06 5.73 24.11
CA GLN A 703 -7.73 6.36 24.02
C GLN A 703 -6.99 6.27 25.36
N GLN A 704 -7.66 6.56 26.48
CA GLN A 704 -7.08 6.41 27.82
C GLN A 704 -6.74 4.96 28.14
N GLN A 705 -7.62 4.00 27.81
CA GLN A 705 -7.35 2.56 27.98
C GLN A 705 -6.13 2.12 27.15
N ILE A 706 -5.95 2.65 25.94
CA ILE A 706 -4.76 2.37 25.12
C ILE A 706 -3.51 3.06 25.69
N ALA A 707 -3.66 4.26 26.27
CA ALA A 707 -2.57 5.00 26.87
C ALA A 707 -1.97 4.28 28.09
N THR A 708 -2.75 3.55 28.88
CA THR A 708 -2.22 2.75 30.01
C THR A 708 -1.34 1.59 29.55
N TRP A 709 -1.55 1.06 28.33
CA TRP A 709 -0.64 0.06 27.76
C TRP A 709 0.76 0.63 27.46
N ARG A 710 0.90 1.96 27.38
CA ARG A 710 2.19 2.65 27.28
C ARG A 710 2.98 2.57 28.58
N SER A 711 2.32 2.55 29.74
CA SER A 711 2.97 2.51 31.07
C SER A 711 3.41 1.11 31.50
N ASP A 712 2.71 0.05 31.07
CA ASP A 712 3.05 -1.34 31.44
C ASP A 712 4.30 -1.89 30.71
N TYR A 713 4.78 -1.17 29.69
CA TYR A 713 5.97 -1.54 28.92
C TYR A 713 6.90 -0.33 28.81
N PRO A 714 7.79 -0.09 29.79
CA PRO A 714 8.74 1.00 29.69
C PRO A 714 9.57 0.84 28.42
N VAL A 715 9.48 1.83 27.52
CA VAL A 715 10.54 2.10 26.57
C VAL A 715 11.78 2.39 27.42
N PRO A 716 12.95 1.77 27.16
CA PRO A 716 14.15 2.13 27.89
C PRO A 716 14.37 3.64 27.70
N GLN A 717 14.24 4.40 28.80
CA GLN A 717 14.58 5.81 28.84
C GLN A 717 16.07 5.92 28.51
N VAL A 718 16.40 6.41 27.33
CA VAL A 718 17.77 6.80 27.01
C VAL A 718 17.95 8.18 27.63
N ALA A 719 18.87 8.24 28.60
CA ALA A 719 19.34 9.49 29.18
C ALA A 719 19.83 10.44 28.07
N HIS A 720 19.47 11.72 28.23
CA HIS A 720 19.69 12.84 27.30
C HIS A 720 21.07 12.91 26.66
#